data_AF-A0A838KQ48-F1
#
_entry.id   AF-A0A838KQ48-F1
#
_cell.length_a   1.000
_cell.length_b   1.000
_cell.length_c   1.000
_cell.angle_alpha   90.00
_cell.angle_beta   90.00
_cell.angle_gamma   90.00
#
_symmetry.space_group_name_H-M   'P 1'
#
loop_
_entity.id
_entity.type
_entity.pdbx_description
1 polymer ?
#
loop_
_entity_poly.entity_id
_entity_poly.type
_entity_poly.pdbx_seq_one_letter_code
_entity_poly.pdbx_strand_id
1 'polypeptide(L)'
;MTLSPATVRELELEASPTSVLRGLRGTDGLVALVGDWCGGGAVLAYEPAVVLPEDADPFALPDVWDVGPETAGFHGGWIGLWGYRLHHRLERTPPAPPRPHPQREHWLARYDWVLRYDVVGRRWWFESVLPPDQFERAFGRVVRRLADATPEPRPCTFDPFVMDHGPERYRAAIAKARHHIWAGDIFQANICTSFTSRVQGDPLDAFCSGVDALAPAYAAYIDTGDRQVVSLSPELFLRMQGREVTTRPIKGTAPATQDPALLARSAKDRAENVMIVDLMRNDLGRVCETGTVKVTSLAAPERGAGVRHLVSEIRGTLPEDASVADLLTATFPPGSVTGAPKVRAMEVIHDLEATGRELYTGAIGYLSPVAGLETSVVIRTFEIAGDDCWIGVGCGIVADSDPDAEVAEAFTKLDPLLAAVGATRAAASATTPPAPAPTTDVTSASLIPTTMTWPPDTAAGVFDTLLVRAGQPVELAAHLDRLAASVEELYAGHVDRGALEARIREAAQGMDRSRVRLTFVPETGSVEVICESIGPDDLDPRTLEVRRHPGGLGAHKWSDRRAVNNARKAADVLLVDETGHVLECGTANFFVVLDDQVCTPPLDGRILPGTVRRRVLDLIHRHGIPMSQRTLPLHELAGSIEVFSTSSIRGVQPIVTIHDVGTWPVGPMTTWLREKLSGRPAYADPGTAVRGDGARVLIVDNYDSFTYNLAQRLRTLGAAVDVLRNDRVDLAELRAGARDGSLTHVVISPGPGRPEDAGRSVAVVQAIGADLPVLGVCLGHQCIGAAYGASVVCASRPVHGSRSLVHHDGKGVYRTLEAPFVAGRYHSLVLTDLPDVLAATAYTAEGVLMGVRHRSLPVEGVQVHPESILTDFGDQILGAFLWQAPASHHLDDPAPDGPLLPT
;
A
#
# COMPACT_ATOMS: atom_id res chain seq x y z
N MET A 1 35.79 -15.11 -21.72
CA MET A 1 36.17 -16.04 -22.81
C MET A 1 35.14 -15.86 -23.91
N THR A 2 35.52 -15.35 -25.08
CA THR A 2 34.61 -15.26 -26.23
C THR A 2 34.30 -16.68 -26.73
N LEU A 3 33.07 -17.15 -26.55
CA LEU A 3 32.65 -18.48 -27.01
C LEU A 3 32.14 -18.46 -28.46
N SER A 4 32.11 -19.66 -29.06
CA SER A 4 31.47 -19.96 -30.36
C SER A 4 30.00 -19.52 -30.38
N PRO A 5 29.38 -19.23 -31.54
CA PRO A 5 27.96 -18.83 -31.62
C PRO A 5 27.05 -19.80 -30.86
N ALA A 6 26.11 -19.24 -30.11
CA ALA A 6 25.12 -19.99 -29.36
C ALA A 6 24.29 -20.86 -30.32
N THR A 7 23.98 -22.09 -29.90
CA THR A 7 23.41 -23.14 -30.76
C THR A 7 22.05 -23.59 -30.25
N VAL A 8 21.06 -23.61 -31.14
CA VAL A 8 19.67 -23.99 -30.85
C VAL A 8 19.24 -25.09 -31.81
N ARG A 9 18.61 -26.15 -31.30
CA ARG A 9 18.00 -27.22 -32.11
C ARG A 9 16.67 -27.65 -31.51
N GLU A 10 15.66 -27.81 -32.37
CA GLU A 10 14.36 -28.34 -31.96
C GLU A 10 14.50 -29.80 -31.51
N LEU A 11 13.80 -30.16 -30.43
CA LEU A 11 13.60 -31.52 -29.98
C LEU A 11 12.22 -31.97 -30.46
N GLU A 12 12.17 -32.97 -31.33
CA GLU A 12 10.93 -33.57 -31.82
C GLU A 12 10.24 -34.37 -30.69
N LEU A 13 9.58 -33.65 -29.78
CA LEU A 13 9.03 -34.18 -28.54
C LEU A 13 7.64 -33.59 -28.27
N GLU A 14 6.63 -34.45 -28.21
CA GLU A 14 5.24 -34.10 -27.85
C GLU A 14 4.95 -34.46 -26.38
N ALA A 15 5.71 -33.91 -25.43
CA ALA A 15 5.57 -34.20 -24.01
C ALA A 15 5.43 -32.92 -23.16
N SER A 16 4.67 -33.01 -22.07
CA SER A 16 4.57 -31.93 -21.08
C SER A 16 5.89 -31.74 -20.32
N PRO A 17 6.17 -30.54 -19.76
CA PRO A 17 7.30 -30.32 -18.85
C PRO A 17 7.43 -31.36 -17.75
N THR A 18 6.33 -31.74 -17.10
CA THR A 18 6.31 -32.75 -16.03
C THR A 18 6.65 -34.15 -16.54
N SER A 19 6.23 -34.51 -17.76
CA SER A 19 6.58 -35.79 -18.39
C SER A 19 8.07 -35.85 -18.74
N VAL A 20 8.62 -34.80 -19.34
CA VAL A 20 10.06 -34.73 -19.66
C VAL A 20 10.90 -34.79 -18.39
N LEU A 21 10.51 -34.04 -17.36
CA LEU A 21 11.19 -34.04 -16.07
C LEU A 21 11.26 -35.44 -15.44
N ARG A 22 10.15 -36.21 -15.47
CA ARG A 22 10.14 -37.61 -15.01
C ARG A 22 11.13 -38.49 -15.76
N GLY A 23 11.32 -38.25 -17.05
CA GLY A 23 12.30 -38.98 -17.87
C GLY A 23 13.76 -38.64 -17.54
N LEU A 24 14.01 -37.47 -16.97
CA LEU A 24 15.34 -37.02 -16.54
C LEU A 24 15.71 -37.44 -15.12
N ARG A 25 14.82 -38.13 -14.41
CA ARG A 25 15.01 -38.57 -13.03
C ARG A 25 16.36 -39.26 -12.79
N GLY A 26 16.97 -38.95 -11.65
CA GLY A 26 18.24 -39.53 -11.21
C GLY A 26 19.47 -39.04 -11.98
N THR A 27 19.33 -38.00 -12.80
CA THR A 27 20.48 -37.28 -13.36
C THR A 27 21.08 -36.34 -12.31
N ASP A 28 22.39 -36.13 -12.40
CA ASP A 28 23.12 -35.29 -11.44
C ASP A 28 22.74 -33.81 -11.61
N GLY A 29 22.53 -33.10 -10.49
CA GLY A 29 22.15 -31.70 -10.48
C GLY A 29 20.91 -31.38 -11.32
N LEU A 30 19.85 -32.18 -11.22
CA LEU A 30 18.62 -31.97 -11.98
C LEU A 30 17.87 -30.73 -11.48
N VAL A 31 17.58 -29.80 -12.39
CA VAL A 31 16.77 -28.60 -12.12
C VAL A 31 15.63 -28.48 -13.11
N ALA A 32 14.49 -27.96 -12.64
CA ALA A 32 13.35 -27.61 -13.47
C ALA A 32 12.75 -26.29 -13.01
N LEU A 33 12.58 -25.35 -13.94
CA LEU A 33 11.82 -24.13 -13.76
C LEU A 33 10.59 -24.21 -14.66
N VAL A 34 9.38 -24.14 -14.10
CA VAL A 34 8.12 -24.32 -14.84
C VAL A 34 7.14 -23.20 -14.49
N GLY A 35 6.42 -22.66 -15.48
CA GLY A 35 5.46 -21.57 -15.31
C GLY A 35 5.80 -20.36 -16.18
N ASP A 36 5.79 -19.17 -15.60
CA ASP A 36 6.01 -17.88 -16.25
C ASP A 36 7.50 -17.52 -16.43
N TRP A 37 8.41 -18.41 -16.03
CA TRP A 37 9.86 -18.25 -16.21
C TRP A 37 10.22 -17.99 -17.67
N CYS A 38 11.15 -17.05 -17.91
CA CYS A 38 11.68 -16.75 -19.24
C CYS A 38 10.58 -16.43 -20.29
N GLY A 39 9.50 -15.77 -19.85
CA GLY A 39 8.37 -15.43 -20.72
C GLY A 39 7.34 -16.55 -20.92
N GLY A 40 7.45 -17.64 -20.17
CA GLY A 40 6.47 -18.74 -20.13
C GLY A 40 7.00 -20.07 -20.67
N GLY A 41 6.61 -21.17 -20.03
CA GLY A 41 6.94 -22.54 -20.41
C GLY A 41 7.77 -23.28 -19.37
N ALA A 42 8.89 -23.85 -19.77
CA ALA A 42 9.80 -24.55 -18.86
C ALA A 42 11.27 -24.46 -19.28
N VAL A 43 12.17 -24.50 -18.30
CA VAL A 43 13.63 -24.66 -18.47
C VAL A 43 14.07 -25.82 -17.61
N LEU A 44 14.60 -26.88 -18.24
CA LEU A 44 15.14 -28.06 -17.56
C LEU A 44 16.64 -28.16 -17.83
N ALA A 45 17.42 -28.51 -16.82
CA ALA A 45 18.85 -28.75 -16.97
C ALA A 45 19.33 -29.84 -16.01
N TYR A 46 20.39 -30.53 -16.38
CA TYR A 46 21.08 -31.53 -15.54
C TYR A 46 22.54 -31.63 -15.99
N GLU A 47 23.38 -32.36 -15.26
CA GLU A 47 24.83 -32.44 -15.49
C GLU A 47 25.48 -31.04 -15.50
N PRO A 48 25.46 -30.30 -14.36
CA PRO A 48 26.04 -28.97 -14.32
C PRO A 48 27.54 -29.01 -14.64
N ALA A 49 28.01 -28.03 -15.41
CA ALA A 49 29.42 -27.91 -15.75
C ALA A 49 30.28 -27.47 -14.56
N VAL A 50 29.70 -26.63 -13.68
CA VAL A 50 30.33 -26.13 -12.46
C VAL A 50 29.25 -26.00 -11.39
N VAL A 51 29.54 -26.41 -10.17
CA VAL A 51 28.75 -26.05 -8.97
C VAL A 51 29.58 -25.05 -8.17
N LEU A 52 28.96 -23.94 -7.78
CA LEU A 52 29.64 -22.89 -7.02
C LEU A 52 30.09 -23.44 -5.65
N PRO A 53 31.36 -23.27 -5.26
CA PRO A 53 31.86 -23.69 -3.95
C PRO A 53 31.09 -23.00 -2.80
N GLU A 54 30.88 -23.71 -1.69
CA GLU A 54 30.12 -23.19 -0.53
C GLU A 54 30.70 -21.89 0.05
N ASP A 55 32.04 -21.75 0.02
CA ASP A 55 32.80 -20.61 0.54
C ASP A 55 32.85 -19.41 -0.41
N ALA A 56 32.39 -19.57 -1.66
CA ALA A 56 32.30 -18.47 -2.62
C ALA A 56 31.22 -17.45 -2.23
N ASP A 57 31.30 -16.26 -2.82
CA ASP A 57 30.25 -15.26 -2.74
C ASP A 57 29.12 -15.60 -3.73
N PRO A 58 27.91 -15.96 -3.26
CA PRO A 58 26.80 -16.30 -4.13
C PRO A 58 26.19 -15.10 -4.85
N PHE A 59 26.55 -13.87 -4.48
CA PHE A 59 26.09 -12.65 -5.18
C PHE A 59 27.02 -12.26 -6.33
N ALA A 60 28.32 -12.53 -6.19
CA ALA A 60 29.33 -12.27 -7.20
C ALA A 60 29.56 -13.49 -8.10
N LEU A 61 28.52 -13.86 -8.86
CA LEU A 61 28.62 -14.97 -9.81
C LEU A 61 29.67 -14.68 -10.89
N PRO A 62 30.58 -15.62 -11.20
CA PRO A 62 31.52 -15.48 -12.31
C PRO A 62 30.81 -15.20 -13.63
N ASP A 63 31.45 -14.40 -14.49
CA ASP A 63 30.90 -13.94 -15.77
C ASP A 63 30.10 -15.03 -16.50
N VAL A 64 28.84 -14.72 -16.75
CA VAL A 64 28.06 -15.40 -17.79
C VAL A 64 28.72 -15.14 -19.14
N TRP A 65 28.68 -16.12 -20.04
CA TRP A 65 29.38 -16.05 -21.31
C TRP A 65 28.92 -14.85 -22.15
N ASP A 66 29.84 -14.23 -22.89
CA ASP A 66 29.49 -13.24 -23.90
C ASP A 66 28.89 -13.94 -25.12
N VAL A 67 27.60 -13.71 -25.34
CA VAL A 67 26.81 -14.23 -26.45
C VAL A 67 26.40 -13.04 -27.31
N GLY A 68 26.60 -13.13 -28.62
CA GLY A 68 26.42 -11.99 -29.52
C GLY A 68 25.01 -11.36 -29.42
N PRO A 69 24.86 -10.06 -29.70
CA PRO A 69 23.68 -9.25 -29.36
C PRO A 69 22.37 -9.64 -30.07
N GLU A 70 22.41 -10.49 -31.10
CA GLU A 70 21.24 -10.97 -31.83
C GLU A 70 20.74 -12.35 -31.34
N THR A 71 21.34 -12.88 -30.28
CA THR A 71 20.97 -14.20 -29.74
C THR A 71 19.68 -14.10 -28.93
N ALA A 72 18.66 -14.88 -29.27
CA ALA A 72 17.39 -14.97 -28.53
C ALA A 72 17.23 -16.35 -27.88
N GLY A 73 16.62 -16.42 -26.69
CA GLY A 73 16.42 -17.66 -25.93
C GLY A 73 17.03 -17.61 -24.52
N PHE A 74 17.43 -18.77 -24.00
CA PHE A 74 18.04 -18.97 -22.68
C PHE A 74 19.51 -19.41 -22.76
N HIS A 75 19.85 -20.38 -23.63
CA HIS A 75 21.22 -20.84 -23.98
C HIS A 75 22.15 -21.39 -22.87
N GLY A 76 21.77 -21.31 -21.61
CA GLY A 76 22.56 -21.77 -20.46
C GLY A 76 22.61 -20.71 -19.37
N GLY A 77 23.26 -20.99 -18.25
CA GLY A 77 23.40 -20.00 -17.18
C GLY A 77 23.66 -20.60 -15.81
N TRP A 78 23.76 -19.73 -14.82
CA TRP A 78 23.68 -20.11 -13.42
C TRP A 78 22.22 -20.33 -13.04
N ILE A 79 21.89 -21.46 -12.43
CA ILE A 79 20.56 -21.79 -11.92
C ILE A 79 20.74 -22.30 -10.49
N GLY A 80 19.88 -21.86 -9.56
CA GLY A 80 19.97 -22.33 -8.19
C GLY A 80 19.19 -21.52 -7.16
N LEU A 81 19.71 -21.52 -5.94
CA LEU A 81 19.06 -21.02 -4.73
C LEU A 81 19.98 -20.16 -3.88
N TRP A 82 19.41 -19.09 -3.33
CA TRP A 82 19.97 -18.19 -2.34
C TRP A 82 19.12 -18.29 -1.08
N GLY A 83 19.66 -18.91 -0.02
CA GLY A 83 18.95 -19.08 1.24
C GLY A 83 18.83 -17.78 2.03
N TYR A 84 17.77 -17.65 2.82
CA TYR A 84 17.47 -16.44 3.61
C TYR A 84 18.63 -16.01 4.50
N ARG A 85 19.37 -16.98 5.03
CA ARG A 85 20.52 -16.72 5.91
C ARG A 85 21.58 -15.83 5.27
N LEU A 86 21.72 -15.80 3.95
CA LEU A 86 22.71 -14.96 3.27
C LEU A 86 22.61 -13.47 3.61
N HIS A 87 21.49 -13.01 4.17
CA HIS A 87 21.36 -11.63 4.66
C HIS A 87 22.47 -11.22 5.64
N HIS A 88 23.04 -12.14 6.43
CA HIS A 88 24.11 -11.82 7.39
C HIS A 88 25.43 -11.36 6.71
N ARG A 89 25.60 -11.65 5.41
CA ARG A 89 26.71 -11.14 4.61
C ARG A 89 26.50 -9.69 4.19
N LEU A 90 25.24 -9.22 4.21
CA LEU A 90 24.83 -7.92 3.70
C LEU A 90 24.55 -6.93 4.84
N GLU A 91 23.90 -7.39 5.90
CA GLU A 91 23.46 -6.58 7.04
C GLU A 91 23.89 -7.22 8.36
N ARG A 92 24.15 -6.37 9.37
CA ARG A 92 24.46 -6.83 10.72
C ARG A 92 23.15 -7.10 11.47
N THR A 93 22.95 -8.36 11.87
CA THR A 93 21.78 -8.78 12.65
C THR A 93 22.21 -9.59 13.89
N PRO A 94 21.38 -9.65 14.95
CA PRO A 94 21.57 -10.55 16.08
C PRO A 94 21.69 -12.02 15.64
N PRO A 95 22.26 -12.90 16.49
CA PRO A 95 22.36 -14.33 16.20
C PRO A 95 21.01 -14.92 15.79
N ALA A 96 20.98 -15.55 14.62
CA ALA A 96 19.78 -16.20 14.11
C ALA A 96 19.32 -17.36 15.02
N PRO A 97 18.01 -17.67 15.05
CA PRO A 97 17.47 -18.77 15.83
C PRO A 97 18.06 -20.14 15.41
N PRO A 98 17.92 -21.18 16.26
CA PRO A 98 18.47 -22.51 15.99
C PRO A 98 18.02 -23.07 14.64
N ARG A 99 18.91 -23.82 14.00
CA ARG A 99 18.69 -24.46 12.70
C ARG A 99 18.26 -25.90 12.92
N PRO A 100 16.96 -26.24 12.94
CA PRO A 100 16.52 -27.63 13.13
C PRO A 100 16.93 -28.50 11.94
N HIS A 101 17.07 -27.90 10.76
CA HIS A 101 17.48 -28.56 9.52
C HIS A 101 18.65 -27.81 8.87
N PRO A 102 19.87 -27.83 9.48
CA PRO A 102 21.02 -27.08 8.98
C PRO A 102 21.33 -27.45 7.53
N GLN A 103 21.58 -26.44 6.70
CA GLN A 103 21.80 -26.63 5.26
C GLN A 103 22.78 -25.64 4.63
N ARG A 104 23.10 -25.85 3.35
CA ARG A 104 23.91 -24.88 2.60
C ARG A 104 23.13 -23.58 2.46
N GLU A 105 23.81 -22.45 2.64
CA GLU A 105 23.17 -21.14 2.51
C GLU A 105 22.91 -20.76 1.05
N HIS A 106 23.54 -21.46 0.11
CA HIS A 106 23.29 -21.36 -1.33
C HIS A 106 23.60 -22.70 -2.02
N TRP A 107 23.04 -22.87 -3.21
CA TRP A 107 23.47 -23.89 -4.16
C TRP A 107 23.22 -23.32 -5.55
N LEU A 108 24.31 -23.02 -6.27
CA LEU A 108 24.25 -22.37 -7.58
C LEU A 108 25.09 -23.20 -8.54
N ALA A 109 24.48 -23.62 -9.64
CA ALA A 109 25.12 -24.48 -10.62
C ALA A 109 25.03 -23.86 -12.02
N ARG A 110 26.13 -23.92 -12.77
CA ARG A 110 26.24 -23.39 -14.12
C ARG A 110 26.03 -24.50 -15.14
N TYR A 111 25.07 -24.32 -16.01
CA TYR A 111 24.72 -25.26 -17.08
C TYR A 111 25.10 -24.66 -18.43
N ASP A 112 25.89 -25.38 -19.21
CA ASP A 112 26.31 -24.96 -20.56
C ASP A 112 25.19 -25.18 -21.61
N TRP A 113 24.11 -25.88 -21.25
CA TRP A 113 22.96 -26.18 -22.09
C TRP A 113 21.70 -26.41 -21.26
N VAL A 114 20.53 -26.24 -21.90
CA VAL A 114 19.20 -26.46 -21.30
C VAL A 114 18.22 -27.09 -22.30
N LEU A 115 17.16 -27.69 -21.77
CA LEU A 115 15.95 -28.01 -22.51
C LEU A 115 14.91 -26.94 -22.22
N ARG A 116 14.53 -26.14 -23.21
CA ARG A 116 13.51 -25.10 -23.08
C ARG A 116 12.23 -25.54 -23.75
N TYR A 117 11.12 -25.47 -23.02
CA TYR A 117 9.79 -25.62 -23.58
C TYR A 117 9.21 -24.23 -23.84
N ASP A 118 8.89 -23.94 -25.10
CA ASP A 118 8.14 -22.75 -25.48
C ASP A 118 6.64 -23.05 -25.42
N VAL A 119 5.93 -22.39 -24.50
CA VAL A 119 4.48 -22.59 -24.32
C VAL A 119 3.67 -22.08 -25.51
N VAL A 120 4.15 -21.05 -26.21
CA VAL A 120 3.44 -20.44 -27.35
C VAL A 120 3.55 -21.34 -28.58
N GLY A 121 4.77 -21.73 -28.93
CA GLY A 121 5.03 -22.66 -30.04
C GLY A 121 4.67 -24.12 -29.73
N ARG A 122 4.51 -24.47 -28.44
CA ARG A 122 4.35 -25.85 -27.93
C ARG A 122 5.47 -26.77 -28.40
N ARG A 123 6.71 -26.28 -28.34
CA ARG A 123 7.91 -26.95 -28.88
C ARG A 123 9.01 -27.00 -27.83
N TRP A 124 9.79 -28.06 -27.88
CA TRP A 124 11.00 -28.22 -27.10
C TRP A 124 12.22 -27.81 -27.90
N TRP A 125 13.15 -27.14 -27.24
CA TRP A 125 14.40 -26.66 -27.80
C TRP A 125 15.56 -27.13 -26.91
N PHE A 126 16.60 -27.66 -27.53
CA PHE A 126 17.91 -27.81 -26.93
C PHE A 126 18.72 -26.55 -27.24
N GLU A 127 19.03 -25.77 -26.21
CA GLU A 127 19.77 -24.52 -26.33
C GLU A 127 21.09 -24.61 -25.57
N SER A 128 22.18 -24.11 -26.15
CA SER A 128 23.52 -24.39 -25.63
C SER A 128 24.56 -23.35 -26.07
N VAL A 129 25.49 -23.05 -25.16
CA VAL A 129 26.72 -22.28 -25.43
C VAL A 129 27.94 -23.15 -25.75
N LEU A 130 27.78 -24.48 -25.79
CA LEU A 130 28.85 -25.41 -26.13
C LEU A 130 29.36 -25.22 -27.58
N PRO A 131 30.66 -25.47 -27.84
CA PRO A 131 31.20 -25.57 -29.19
C PRO A 131 30.52 -26.66 -30.04
N PRO A 132 30.49 -26.56 -31.39
CA PRO A 132 29.74 -27.47 -32.25
C PRO A 132 29.97 -28.97 -32.00
N ASP A 133 31.23 -29.40 -31.84
CA ASP A 133 31.54 -30.82 -31.58
C ASP A 133 30.99 -31.31 -30.24
N GLN A 134 30.98 -30.44 -29.22
CA GLN A 134 30.45 -30.75 -27.90
C GLN A 134 28.92 -30.68 -27.89
N PHE A 135 28.34 -29.73 -28.63
CA PHE A 135 26.92 -29.60 -28.86
C PHE A 135 26.32 -30.89 -29.44
N GLU A 136 26.86 -31.42 -30.54
CA GLU A 136 26.35 -32.64 -31.16
C GLU A 136 26.40 -33.84 -30.20
N ARG A 137 27.49 -33.94 -29.43
CA ARG A 137 27.63 -34.99 -28.41
C ARG A 137 26.62 -34.84 -27.29
N ALA A 138 26.37 -33.63 -26.80
CA ALA A 138 25.40 -33.37 -25.74
C ALA A 138 23.97 -33.62 -26.24
N PHE A 139 23.61 -33.05 -27.38
CA PHE A 139 22.30 -33.27 -28.02
C PHE A 139 22.01 -34.75 -28.26
N GLY A 140 22.98 -35.51 -28.80
CA GLY A 140 22.84 -36.95 -29.01
C GLY A 140 22.64 -37.75 -27.71
N ARG A 141 23.25 -37.32 -26.59
CA ARG A 141 23.01 -37.94 -25.27
C ARG A 141 21.61 -37.64 -24.76
N VAL A 142 21.16 -36.39 -24.86
CA VAL A 142 19.81 -35.97 -24.45
C VAL A 142 18.74 -36.74 -25.22
N VAL A 143 18.84 -36.80 -26.55
CA VAL A 143 17.86 -37.50 -27.39
C VAL A 143 17.78 -38.99 -27.03
N ARG A 144 18.93 -39.67 -26.87
CA ARG A 144 18.95 -41.08 -26.43
C ARG A 144 18.32 -41.25 -25.05
N ARG A 145 18.68 -40.38 -24.10
CA ARG A 145 18.14 -40.42 -22.74
C ARG A 145 16.61 -40.29 -22.74
N LEU A 146 16.08 -39.33 -23.49
CA LEU A 146 14.63 -39.11 -23.58
C LEU A 146 13.92 -40.25 -24.32
N ALA A 147 14.55 -40.87 -25.32
CA ALA A 147 14.00 -42.02 -26.03
C ALA A 147 13.97 -43.29 -25.16
N ASP A 148 14.99 -43.49 -24.31
CA ASP A 148 15.11 -44.64 -23.42
C ASP A 148 14.31 -44.47 -22.11
N ALA A 149 13.90 -43.25 -21.78
CA ALA A 149 13.22 -42.93 -20.53
C ALA A 149 11.77 -43.44 -20.51
N THR A 150 11.34 -43.94 -19.34
CA THR A 150 9.93 -44.24 -19.06
C THR A 150 9.41 -43.22 -18.05
N PRO A 151 8.63 -42.20 -18.48
CA PRO A 151 8.22 -41.09 -17.63
C PRO A 151 7.03 -41.44 -16.70
N GLU A 152 7.06 -42.63 -16.10
CA GLU A 152 6.00 -43.08 -15.21
C GLU A 152 6.04 -42.34 -13.86
N PRO A 153 4.88 -41.93 -13.32
CA PRO A 153 4.80 -41.39 -11.97
C PRO A 153 5.28 -42.42 -10.93
N ARG A 154 6.05 -41.96 -9.96
CA ARG A 154 6.41 -42.73 -8.76
C ARG A 154 5.67 -42.16 -7.55
N PRO A 155 5.10 -43.00 -6.67
CA PRO A 155 4.43 -42.50 -5.48
C PRO A 155 5.36 -41.65 -4.61
N CYS A 156 4.82 -40.57 -4.06
CA CYS A 156 5.43 -39.77 -3.00
C CYS A 156 4.35 -39.55 -1.94
N THR A 157 4.61 -39.98 -0.72
CA THR A 157 3.66 -39.90 0.39
C THR A 157 4.27 -39.15 1.56
N PHE A 158 3.41 -38.46 2.30
CA PHE A 158 3.79 -37.68 3.46
C PHE A 158 2.99 -38.12 4.67
N ASP A 159 3.64 -38.23 5.82
CA ASP A 159 2.93 -38.23 7.09
C ASP A 159 2.16 -36.91 7.28
N PRO A 160 1.13 -36.84 8.14
CA PRO A 160 0.45 -35.59 8.40
C PRO A 160 1.41 -34.50 8.90
N PHE A 161 1.40 -33.34 8.25
CA PHE A 161 2.25 -32.20 8.62
C PHE A 161 1.88 -31.65 9.99
N VAL A 162 2.87 -31.46 10.85
CA VAL A 162 2.71 -30.92 12.21
C VAL A 162 3.35 -29.55 12.29
N MET A 163 2.65 -28.56 12.86
CA MET A 163 3.21 -27.23 13.10
C MET A 163 4.32 -27.32 14.15
N ASP A 164 5.51 -26.84 13.79
CA ASP A 164 6.65 -26.81 14.68
C ASP A 164 6.37 -25.92 15.90
N HIS A 165 6.70 -26.42 17.08
CA HIS A 165 6.43 -25.80 18.39
C HIS A 165 4.96 -25.41 18.69
N GLY A 166 3.99 -25.77 17.84
CA GLY A 166 2.56 -25.59 18.04
C GLY A 166 2.03 -24.16 17.87
N PRO A 167 0.69 -24.00 17.73
CA PRO A 167 0.05 -22.71 17.43
C PRO A 167 0.20 -21.67 18.55
N GLU A 168 0.28 -22.10 19.81
CA GLU A 168 0.39 -21.18 20.95
C GLU A 168 1.70 -20.37 20.94
N ARG A 169 2.82 -20.98 20.50
CA ARG A 169 4.08 -20.25 20.35
C ARG A 169 3.99 -19.22 19.22
N TYR A 170 3.35 -19.58 18.11
CA TYR A 170 3.15 -18.67 16.99
C TYR A 170 2.25 -17.48 17.38
N ARG A 171 1.13 -17.73 18.09
CA ARG A 171 0.29 -16.66 18.69
C ARG A 171 1.11 -15.72 19.58
N ALA A 172 1.96 -16.27 20.44
CA ALA A 172 2.81 -15.47 21.33
C ALA A 172 3.84 -14.61 20.57
N ALA A 173 4.43 -15.15 19.49
CA ALA A 173 5.32 -14.39 18.62
C ALA A 173 4.59 -13.24 17.92
N ILE A 174 3.38 -13.49 17.40
CA ILE A 174 2.53 -12.45 16.78
C ILE A 174 2.20 -11.34 17.79
N ALA A 175 1.79 -11.70 19.02
CA ALA A 175 1.47 -10.73 20.06
C ALA A 175 2.68 -9.85 20.43
N LYS A 176 3.89 -10.43 20.48
CA LYS A 176 5.12 -9.67 20.72
C LYS A 176 5.51 -8.79 19.53
N ALA A 177 5.35 -9.26 18.29
CA ALA A 177 5.56 -8.44 17.11
C ALA A 177 4.66 -7.21 17.11
N ARG A 178 3.39 -7.36 17.50
CA ARG A 178 2.48 -6.21 17.73
C ARG A 178 3.03 -5.25 18.78
N HIS A 179 3.56 -5.75 19.89
CA HIS A 179 4.18 -4.87 20.90
C HIS A 179 5.30 -4.01 20.32
N HIS A 180 6.20 -4.60 19.51
CA HIS A 180 7.24 -3.84 18.80
C HIS A 180 6.66 -2.79 17.85
N ILE A 181 5.56 -3.12 17.14
CA ILE A 181 4.88 -2.16 16.26
C ILE A 181 4.34 -0.97 17.06
N TRP A 182 3.65 -1.22 18.17
CA TRP A 182 3.12 -0.16 19.05
C TRP A 182 4.22 0.67 19.73
N ALA A 183 5.37 0.07 20.00
CA ALA A 183 6.55 0.77 20.53
C ALA A 183 7.23 1.68 19.49
N GLY A 184 6.92 1.51 18.21
CA GLY A 184 7.54 2.24 17.09
C GLY A 184 8.80 1.58 16.56
N ASP A 185 9.14 0.36 16.98
CA ASP A 185 10.33 -0.36 16.53
C ASP A 185 10.22 -0.80 15.06
N ILE A 186 9.01 -1.14 14.61
CA ILE A 186 8.75 -1.59 13.24
C ILE A 186 7.36 -1.15 12.80
N PHE A 187 7.14 -1.02 11.51
CA PHE A 187 5.80 -0.83 10.93
C PHE A 187 5.09 -2.18 10.73
N GLN A 188 5.87 -3.19 10.32
CA GLN A 188 5.40 -4.56 10.06
C GLN A 188 6.57 -5.55 10.07
N ALA A 189 6.28 -6.78 10.48
CA ALA A 189 7.19 -7.92 10.35
C ALA A 189 6.43 -9.14 9.83
N ASN A 190 7.03 -9.91 8.94
CA ASN A 190 6.51 -11.18 8.45
C ASN A 190 6.99 -12.25 9.41
N ILE A 191 6.16 -12.65 10.36
CA ILE A 191 6.51 -13.67 11.35
C ILE A 191 6.20 -15.03 10.76
N CYS A 192 7.14 -15.96 10.86
CA CYS A 192 7.06 -17.28 10.26
C CYS A 192 7.01 -18.40 11.30
N THR A 193 6.45 -19.52 10.86
CA THR A 193 6.53 -20.83 11.49
C THR A 193 6.77 -21.88 10.41
N SER A 194 7.10 -23.11 10.81
CA SER A 194 7.29 -24.23 9.89
C SER A 194 6.36 -25.38 10.21
N PHE A 195 6.14 -26.25 9.24
CA PHE A 195 5.46 -27.51 9.41
C PHE A 195 6.38 -28.63 8.94
N THR A 196 6.47 -29.69 9.74
CA THR A 196 7.36 -30.82 9.48
C THR A 196 6.57 -32.09 9.21
N SER A 197 7.10 -32.96 8.36
CA SER A 197 6.55 -34.27 8.04
C SER A 197 7.69 -35.24 7.67
N ARG A 198 7.38 -36.54 7.63
CA ARG A 198 8.22 -37.55 7.00
C ARG A 198 7.72 -37.83 5.60
N VAL A 199 8.64 -37.95 4.65
CA VAL A 199 8.36 -38.26 3.25
C VAL A 199 8.87 -39.65 2.90
N GLN A 200 8.11 -40.39 2.10
CA GLN A 200 8.55 -41.64 1.47
C GLN A 200 8.26 -41.63 -0.02
N GLY A 201 9.14 -42.24 -0.81
CA GLY A 201 9.01 -42.30 -2.26
C GLY A 201 9.86 -41.24 -2.93
N ASP A 202 9.34 -40.62 -4.01
CA ASP A 202 10.15 -39.78 -4.89
C ASP A 202 9.67 -38.32 -4.95
N PRO A 203 10.40 -37.37 -4.35
CA PRO A 203 10.05 -35.94 -4.29
C PRO A 203 9.74 -35.28 -5.64
N LEU A 204 10.33 -35.78 -6.74
CA LEU A 204 10.08 -35.25 -8.08
C LEU A 204 8.59 -35.36 -8.45
N ASP A 205 7.90 -36.40 -8.01
CA ASP A 205 6.47 -36.55 -8.29
C ASP A 205 5.59 -35.65 -7.43
N ALA A 206 6.04 -35.27 -6.22
CA ALA A 206 5.37 -34.23 -5.46
C ALA A 206 5.43 -32.88 -6.20
N PHE A 207 6.56 -32.55 -6.82
CA PHE A 207 6.68 -31.37 -7.68
C PHE A 207 5.75 -31.45 -8.90
N CYS A 208 5.77 -32.56 -9.65
CA CYS A 208 4.91 -32.72 -10.81
C CYS A 208 3.42 -32.61 -10.45
N SER A 209 2.97 -33.28 -9.39
CA SER A 209 1.59 -33.17 -8.90
C SER A 209 1.23 -31.74 -8.48
N GLY A 210 2.13 -31.05 -7.77
CA GLY A 210 1.94 -29.66 -7.38
C GLY A 210 1.79 -28.72 -8.58
N VAL A 211 2.65 -28.86 -9.59
CA VAL A 211 2.59 -28.08 -10.83
C VAL A 211 1.30 -28.34 -11.60
N ASP A 212 0.95 -29.62 -11.82
CA ASP A 212 -0.23 -30.01 -12.58
C ASP A 212 -1.54 -29.56 -11.88
N ALA A 213 -1.57 -29.57 -10.55
CA ALA A 213 -2.75 -29.19 -9.77
C ALA A 213 -2.93 -27.67 -9.61
N LEU A 214 -1.83 -26.92 -9.44
CA LEU A 214 -1.89 -25.52 -9.04
C LEU A 214 -1.45 -24.52 -10.11
N ALA A 215 -0.75 -24.96 -11.14
CA ALA A 215 -0.14 -24.11 -12.18
C ALA A 215 0.53 -22.85 -11.60
N PRO A 216 1.50 -22.99 -10.67
CA PRO A 216 2.17 -21.85 -10.05
C PRO A 216 2.96 -21.04 -11.09
N ALA A 217 3.02 -19.72 -10.88
CA ALA A 217 3.74 -18.81 -11.77
C ALA A 217 5.25 -19.09 -11.79
N TYR A 218 5.85 -19.42 -10.65
CA TYR A 218 7.29 -19.65 -10.53
C TYR A 218 7.60 -20.97 -9.82
N ALA A 219 7.20 -22.10 -10.42
CA ALA A 219 7.56 -23.42 -9.90
C ALA A 219 9.04 -23.72 -10.14
N ALA A 220 9.71 -24.31 -9.14
CA ALA A 220 11.08 -24.78 -9.26
C ALA A 220 11.30 -26.12 -8.56
N TYR A 221 11.96 -27.05 -9.24
CA TYR A 221 12.51 -28.27 -8.68
C TYR A 221 14.04 -28.18 -8.73
N ILE A 222 14.72 -28.44 -7.60
CA ILE A 222 16.17 -28.49 -7.54
C ILE A 222 16.58 -29.76 -6.79
N ASP A 223 17.36 -30.61 -7.44
CA ASP A 223 17.98 -31.78 -6.84
C ASP A 223 19.49 -31.54 -6.69
N THR A 224 19.91 -31.43 -5.44
CA THR A 224 21.31 -31.21 -5.05
C THR A 224 22.05 -32.53 -4.76
N GLY A 225 21.37 -33.66 -4.92
CA GLY A 225 21.85 -34.99 -4.56
C GLY A 225 21.48 -35.37 -3.13
N ASP A 226 21.91 -34.59 -2.14
CA ASP A 226 21.57 -34.82 -0.73
C ASP A 226 20.22 -34.20 -0.31
N ARG A 227 19.68 -33.29 -1.13
CA ARG A 227 18.42 -32.58 -0.86
C ARG A 227 17.63 -32.29 -2.11
N GLN A 228 16.32 -32.23 -1.95
CA GLN A 228 15.36 -31.85 -2.98
C GLN A 228 14.54 -30.64 -2.52
N VAL A 229 14.39 -29.67 -3.41
CA VAL A 229 13.54 -28.49 -3.20
C VAL A 229 12.38 -28.55 -4.18
N VAL A 230 11.16 -28.47 -3.66
CA VAL A 230 9.91 -28.45 -4.42
C VAL A 230 9.21 -27.12 -4.16
N SER A 231 9.44 -26.13 -5.02
CA SER A 231 8.89 -24.78 -4.91
C SER A 231 7.69 -24.58 -5.82
N LEU A 232 6.60 -24.03 -5.27
CA LEU A 232 5.36 -23.68 -5.95
C LEU A 232 5.07 -22.18 -5.78
N SER A 233 6.11 -21.36 -5.87
CA SER A 233 6.07 -19.93 -5.55
C SER A 233 5.20 -19.14 -6.55
N PRO A 234 4.42 -18.16 -6.07
CA PRO A 234 3.69 -17.23 -6.93
C PRO A 234 4.45 -15.93 -7.22
N GLU A 235 5.53 -15.65 -6.49
CA GLU A 235 6.01 -14.27 -6.32
C GLU A 235 7.36 -14.07 -7.01
N LEU A 236 7.39 -13.11 -7.95
CA LEU A 236 8.62 -12.65 -8.57
C LEU A 236 9.39 -11.79 -7.58
N PHE A 237 10.61 -12.21 -7.24
CA PHE A 237 11.53 -11.38 -6.48
C PHE A 237 12.15 -10.32 -7.41
N LEU A 238 12.87 -10.74 -8.45
CA LEU A 238 13.51 -9.83 -9.40
C LEU A 238 13.50 -10.42 -10.79
N ARG A 239 13.28 -9.57 -11.79
CA ARG A 239 13.57 -9.85 -13.20
C ARG A 239 14.43 -8.71 -13.74
N MET A 240 15.53 -9.04 -14.42
CA MET A 240 16.38 -8.09 -15.12
C MET A 240 16.53 -8.51 -16.58
N GLN A 241 16.09 -7.66 -17.51
CA GLN A 241 16.29 -7.83 -18.95
C GLN A 241 17.04 -6.62 -19.50
N GLY A 242 18.24 -6.85 -20.06
CA GLY A 242 19.18 -5.77 -20.30
C GLY A 242 19.48 -5.03 -18.99
N ARG A 243 19.12 -3.74 -18.92
CA ARG A 243 19.25 -2.92 -17.70
C ARG A 243 17.93 -2.67 -16.97
N GLU A 244 16.81 -3.12 -17.52
CA GLU A 244 15.49 -2.92 -16.91
C GLU A 244 15.27 -3.97 -15.83
N VAL A 245 15.00 -3.51 -14.61
CA VAL A 245 14.71 -4.34 -13.45
C VAL A 245 13.24 -4.20 -13.09
N THR A 246 12.59 -5.33 -12.83
CA THR A 246 11.20 -5.41 -12.37
C THR A 246 11.12 -6.27 -11.11
N THR A 247 10.25 -5.87 -10.19
CA THR A 247 9.86 -6.67 -9.03
C THR A 247 8.36 -6.59 -8.81
N ARG A 248 7.73 -7.69 -8.34
CA ARG A 248 6.27 -7.79 -8.21
C ARG A 248 5.84 -8.33 -6.84
N PRO A 249 5.85 -7.50 -5.78
CA PRO A 249 5.42 -7.95 -4.46
C PRO A 249 3.95 -8.33 -4.40
N ILE A 250 3.68 -9.28 -3.49
CA ILE A 250 2.33 -9.74 -3.17
C ILE A 250 1.96 -9.39 -1.74
N LYS A 251 0.80 -8.73 -1.56
CA LYS A 251 0.15 -8.51 -0.26
C LYS A 251 -1.37 -8.64 -0.36
N GLY A 252 -2.02 -9.00 0.74
CA GLY A 252 -3.43 -9.37 0.75
C GLY A 252 -3.68 -10.72 0.09
N THR A 253 -4.34 -11.63 0.81
CA THR A 253 -4.69 -12.96 0.29
C THR A 253 -6.16 -13.23 0.55
N ALA A 254 -6.88 -13.63 -0.48
CA ALA A 254 -8.26 -14.07 -0.37
C ALA A 254 -8.42 -15.48 -0.98
N PRO A 255 -9.37 -16.29 -0.49
CA PRO A 255 -9.78 -17.51 -1.16
C PRO A 255 -10.16 -17.23 -2.63
N ALA A 256 -9.86 -18.18 -3.53
CA ALA A 256 -10.14 -18.00 -4.96
C ALA A 256 -11.62 -17.70 -5.29
N THR A 257 -12.53 -18.14 -4.42
CA THR A 257 -13.99 -17.97 -4.52
C THR A 257 -14.49 -16.57 -4.15
N GLN A 258 -13.71 -15.76 -3.44
CA GLN A 258 -14.12 -14.42 -3.00
C GLN A 258 -14.13 -13.40 -4.15
N ASP A 259 -15.06 -12.44 -4.09
CA ASP A 259 -15.13 -11.31 -5.03
C ASP A 259 -13.83 -10.46 -4.95
N PRO A 260 -13.09 -10.27 -6.06
CA PRO A 260 -11.86 -9.49 -6.08
C PRO A 260 -12.07 -8.02 -5.69
N ALA A 261 -13.28 -7.48 -5.88
CA ALA A 261 -13.59 -6.11 -5.49
C ALA A 261 -13.54 -5.90 -3.97
N LEU A 262 -13.80 -6.95 -3.17
CA LEU A 262 -13.70 -6.88 -1.72
C LEU A 262 -12.24 -6.75 -1.27
N LEU A 263 -11.36 -7.60 -1.80
CA LEU A 263 -9.92 -7.55 -1.51
C LEU A 263 -9.31 -6.21 -1.95
N ALA A 264 -9.65 -5.72 -3.15
CA ALA A 264 -9.14 -4.45 -3.68
C ALA A 264 -9.62 -3.20 -2.90
N ARG A 265 -10.73 -3.31 -2.16
CA ARG A 265 -11.31 -2.23 -1.32
C ARG A 265 -10.89 -2.30 0.14
N SER A 266 -10.20 -3.36 0.57
CA SER A 266 -9.71 -3.50 1.93
C SER A 266 -8.64 -2.45 2.24
N ALA A 267 -8.93 -1.57 3.20
CA ALA A 267 -7.99 -0.53 3.63
C ALA A 267 -6.73 -1.13 4.28
N LYS A 268 -6.88 -2.21 5.05
CA LYS A 268 -5.77 -2.97 5.65
C LYS A 268 -4.84 -3.52 4.57
N ASP A 269 -5.39 -4.29 3.62
CA ASP A 269 -4.58 -4.95 2.58
C ASP A 269 -3.88 -3.92 1.68
N ARG A 270 -4.53 -2.78 1.41
CA ARG A 270 -3.91 -1.66 0.70
C ARG A 270 -2.77 -1.02 1.48
N ALA A 271 -2.95 -0.77 2.77
CA ALA A 271 -1.90 -0.18 3.62
C ALA A 271 -0.65 -1.07 3.68
N GLU A 272 -0.86 -2.38 3.85
CA GLU A 272 0.23 -3.38 3.79
C GLU A 272 0.93 -3.39 2.45
N ASN A 273 0.16 -3.41 1.35
CA ASN A 273 0.73 -3.41 0.00
C ASN A 273 1.57 -2.16 -0.25
N VAL A 274 1.05 -0.98 0.09
CA VAL A 274 1.77 0.28 -0.16
C VAL A 274 3.07 0.37 0.63
N MET A 275 3.07 -0.05 1.90
CA MET A 275 4.30 -0.10 2.70
C MET A 275 5.39 -0.96 2.06
N ILE A 276 5.03 -2.14 1.53
CA ILE A 276 5.98 -3.01 0.82
C ILE A 276 6.41 -2.41 -0.51
N VAL A 277 5.51 -1.74 -1.24
CA VAL A 277 5.86 -1.02 -2.46
C VAL A 277 6.91 0.06 -2.17
N ASP A 278 6.71 0.87 -1.13
CA ASP A 278 7.69 1.90 -0.78
C ASP A 278 9.03 1.29 -0.32
N LEU A 279 9.03 0.17 0.39
CA LEU A 279 10.26 -0.56 0.75
C LEU A 279 11.01 -1.03 -0.51
N MET A 280 10.31 -1.57 -1.49
CA MET A 280 10.94 -2.11 -2.70
C MET A 280 11.40 -1.01 -3.66
N ARG A 281 10.68 0.12 -3.70
CA ARG A 281 11.18 1.34 -4.35
C ARG A 281 12.49 1.82 -3.72
N ASN A 282 12.61 1.73 -2.40
CA ASN A 282 13.84 2.09 -1.70
C ASN A 282 14.98 1.14 -2.02
N ASP A 283 14.72 -0.18 -2.01
CA ASP A 283 15.74 -1.18 -2.38
C ASP A 283 16.26 -0.95 -3.80
N LEU A 284 15.35 -0.77 -4.78
CA LEU A 284 15.76 -0.42 -6.15
C LEU A 284 16.41 0.97 -6.22
N GLY A 285 15.96 1.93 -5.42
CA GLY A 285 16.49 3.28 -5.36
C GLY A 285 17.96 3.36 -4.90
N ARG A 286 18.49 2.31 -4.28
CA ARG A 286 19.91 2.15 -3.91
C ARG A 286 20.81 1.92 -5.11
N VAL A 287 20.29 1.27 -6.15
CA VAL A 287 21.09 0.73 -7.27
C VAL A 287 20.65 1.25 -8.65
N CYS A 288 19.40 1.69 -8.79
CA CYS A 288 18.86 2.19 -10.07
C CYS A 288 19.15 3.69 -10.29
N GLU A 289 19.22 4.07 -11.56
CA GLU A 289 19.37 5.43 -12.04
C GLU A 289 18.28 6.36 -11.47
N THR A 290 18.67 7.61 -11.21
CA THR A 290 17.78 8.60 -10.60
C THR A 290 16.50 8.79 -11.42
N GLY A 291 15.35 8.71 -10.77
CA GLY A 291 14.06 9.00 -11.38
C GLY A 291 13.50 7.87 -12.26
N THR A 292 14.22 6.76 -12.43
CA THR A 292 13.76 5.59 -13.21
C THR A 292 12.90 4.63 -12.39
N VAL A 293 12.99 4.67 -11.06
CA VAL A 293 12.18 3.81 -10.18
C VAL A 293 10.72 4.27 -10.17
N LYS A 294 9.82 3.50 -10.78
CA LYS A 294 8.40 3.80 -10.95
C LYS A 294 7.52 2.64 -10.50
N VAL A 295 6.36 2.97 -9.92
CA VAL A 295 5.27 2.01 -9.67
C VAL A 295 4.39 1.99 -10.92
N THR A 296 4.36 0.87 -11.65
CA THR A 296 3.60 0.71 -12.90
C THR A 296 2.23 0.09 -12.67
N SER A 297 2.05 -0.64 -11.58
CA SER A 297 0.77 -1.20 -11.12
C SER A 297 0.73 -1.21 -9.60
N LEU A 298 -0.41 -0.88 -9.00
CA LEU A 298 -0.57 -0.81 -7.54
C LEU A 298 -1.80 -1.59 -7.07
N ALA A 299 -1.56 -2.61 -6.25
CA ALA A 299 -2.57 -3.44 -5.59
C ALA A 299 -3.63 -3.99 -6.56
N ALA A 300 -3.19 -4.51 -7.71
CA ALA A 300 -4.06 -5.13 -8.70
C ALA A 300 -4.42 -6.56 -8.26
N PRO A 301 -5.71 -6.95 -8.23
CA PRO A 301 -6.10 -8.30 -7.87
C PRO A 301 -5.75 -9.29 -8.99
N GLU A 302 -4.90 -10.26 -8.70
CA GLU A 302 -4.49 -11.33 -9.62
C GLU A 302 -4.83 -12.72 -9.05
N ARG A 303 -5.01 -13.70 -9.95
CA ARG A 303 -5.23 -15.10 -9.56
C ARG A 303 -3.88 -15.77 -9.32
N GLY A 304 -3.77 -16.54 -8.24
CA GLY A 304 -2.64 -17.42 -7.97
C GLY A 304 -3.09 -18.86 -7.69
N ALA A 305 -2.12 -19.74 -7.40
CA ALA A 305 -2.29 -21.15 -7.06
C ALA A 305 -3.31 -21.38 -5.92
N GLY A 306 -4.61 -21.50 -6.25
CA GLY A 306 -5.70 -21.73 -5.29
C GLY A 306 -6.20 -20.49 -4.52
N VAL A 307 -5.63 -19.30 -4.74
CA VAL A 307 -5.94 -18.06 -4.01
C VAL A 307 -5.93 -16.83 -4.93
N ARG A 308 -6.34 -15.67 -4.41
CA ARG A 308 -6.19 -14.36 -5.06
C ARG A 308 -5.27 -13.46 -4.24
N HIS A 309 -4.51 -12.61 -4.93
CA HIS A 309 -3.50 -11.73 -4.35
C HIS A 309 -3.65 -10.30 -4.85
N LEU A 310 -3.27 -9.30 -4.05
CA LEU A 310 -2.98 -7.97 -4.59
C LEU A 310 -1.50 -7.92 -4.98
N VAL A 311 -1.26 -7.68 -6.26
CA VAL A 311 0.07 -7.60 -6.86
C VAL A 311 0.35 -6.15 -7.21
N SER A 312 1.55 -5.68 -6.88
CA SER A 312 2.07 -4.39 -7.35
C SER A 312 3.29 -4.64 -8.22
N GLU A 313 3.59 -3.71 -9.12
CA GLU A 313 4.76 -3.79 -9.98
C GLU A 313 5.60 -2.52 -9.84
N ILE A 314 6.88 -2.71 -9.59
CA ILE A 314 7.88 -1.64 -9.52
C ILE A 314 8.96 -1.94 -10.56
N ARG A 315 9.30 -0.93 -11.35
CA ARG A 315 10.37 -0.99 -12.36
C ARG A 315 11.44 0.05 -12.09
N GLY A 316 12.66 -0.23 -12.50
CA GLY A 316 13.78 0.72 -12.49
C GLY A 316 14.82 0.36 -13.56
N THR A 317 15.76 1.26 -13.79
CA THR A 317 16.83 1.03 -14.77
C THR A 317 18.18 1.06 -14.05
N LEU A 318 18.99 0.02 -14.22
CA LEU A 318 20.35 -0.02 -13.69
C LEU A 318 21.26 0.94 -14.47
N PRO A 319 22.20 1.62 -13.81
CA PRO A 319 23.32 2.31 -14.45
C PRO A 319 24.11 1.36 -15.36
N GLU A 320 24.82 1.91 -16.35
CA GLU A 320 25.62 1.11 -17.29
C GLU A 320 26.73 0.29 -16.62
N ASP A 321 27.24 0.76 -15.48
CA ASP A 321 28.33 0.16 -14.71
C ASP A 321 27.86 -0.73 -13.54
N ALA A 322 26.56 -0.78 -13.27
CA ALA A 322 26.02 -1.59 -12.18
C ALA A 322 25.97 -3.09 -12.55
N SER A 323 26.42 -3.94 -11.64
CA SER A 323 26.43 -5.38 -11.82
C SER A 323 25.15 -6.04 -11.27
N VAL A 324 24.91 -7.30 -11.68
CA VAL A 324 23.87 -8.14 -11.05
C VAL A 324 24.13 -8.35 -9.56
N ALA A 325 25.40 -8.40 -9.15
CA ALA A 325 25.79 -8.53 -7.74
C ALA A 325 25.33 -7.31 -6.93
N ASP A 326 25.48 -6.09 -7.50
CA ASP A 326 24.99 -4.86 -6.87
C ASP A 326 23.48 -4.88 -6.71
N LEU A 327 22.75 -5.33 -7.73
CA LEU A 327 21.29 -5.47 -7.68
C LEU A 327 20.85 -6.44 -6.58
N LEU A 328 21.43 -7.65 -6.55
CA LEU A 328 21.08 -8.65 -5.53
C LEU A 328 21.45 -8.17 -4.13
N THR A 329 22.63 -7.57 -3.97
CA THR A 329 23.11 -7.01 -2.69
C THR A 329 22.18 -5.91 -2.17
N ALA A 330 21.72 -5.01 -3.05
CA ALA A 330 20.86 -3.89 -2.65
C ALA A 330 19.46 -4.33 -2.20
N THR A 331 18.97 -5.46 -2.72
CA THR A 331 17.56 -5.87 -2.63
C THR A 331 17.32 -7.09 -1.75
N PHE A 332 18.33 -7.95 -1.54
CA PHE A 332 18.19 -9.19 -0.76
C PHE A 332 18.23 -8.91 0.77
N PRO A 333 17.45 -9.66 1.59
CA PRO A 333 16.40 -10.61 1.20
C PRO A 333 15.14 -9.90 0.69
N PRO A 334 14.23 -10.63 0.00
CA PRO A 334 13.00 -10.05 -0.54
C PRO A 334 12.17 -9.32 0.51
N GLY A 335 11.81 -8.06 0.22
CA GLY A 335 11.16 -7.16 1.18
C GLY A 335 9.78 -7.61 1.65
N SER A 336 9.00 -8.24 0.77
CA SER A 336 7.63 -8.70 1.06
C SER A 336 7.58 -9.79 2.14
N VAL A 337 8.66 -10.52 2.38
CA VAL A 337 8.72 -11.63 3.34
C VAL A 337 9.63 -11.35 4.54
N THR A 338 10.04 -10.09 4.71
CA THR A 338 10.75 -9.59 5.89
C THR A 338 9.89 -8.62 6.68
N GLY A 339 9.86 -7.34 6.32
CA GLY A 339 9.15 -6.31 7.07
C GLY A 339 9.78 -4.93 6.88
N ALA A 340 9.23 -3.92 7.52
CA ALA A 340 9.67 -2.54 7.41
C ALA A 340 9.79 -1.89 8.80
N PRO A 341 10.88 -1.19 9.13
CA PRO A 341 12.15 -1.12 8.39
C PRO A 341 12.87 -2.47 8.31
N LYS A 342 13.46 -2.81 7.14
CA LYS A 342 13.94 -4.17 6.82
C LYS A 342 14.92 -4.74 7.84
N VAL A 343 15.97 -3.99 8.19
CA VAL A 343 17.00 -4.46 9.12
C VAL A 343 16.40 -4.73 10.50
N ARG A 344 15.68 -3.75 11.06
CA ARG A 344 15.03 -3.87 12.37
C ARG A 344 13.97 -4.97 12.41
N ALA A 345 13.21 -5.16 11.33
CA ALA A 345 12.27 -6.27 11.20
C ALA A 345 12.99 -7.63 11.26
N MET A 346 14.16 -7.78 10.63
CA MET A 346 14.96 -9.01 10.73
C MET A 346 15.48 -9.26 12.15
N GLU A 347 15.88 -8.22 12.89
CA GLU A 347 16.25 -8.36 14.30
C GLU A 347 15.09 -8.89 15.15
N VAL A 348 13.91 -8.29 15.00
CA VAL A 348 12.68 -8.72 15.68
C VAL A 348 12.31 -10.16 15.28
N ILE A 349 12.43 -10.49 13.98
CA ILE A 349 12.20 -11.85 13.48
C ILE A 349 13.13 -12.86 14.18
N HIS A 350 14.42 -12.57 14.30
CA HIS A 350 15.38 -13.46 14.94
C HIS A 350 15.07 -13.71 16.42
N ASP A 351 14.56 -12.69 17.12
CA ASP A 351 14.19 -12.79 18.54
C ASP A 351 12.88 -13.56 18.76
N LEU A 352 11.95 -13.50 17.80
CA LEU A 352 10.59 -14.04 17.95
C LEU A 352 10.42 -15.43 17.35
N GLU A 353 11.12 -15.76 16.27
CA GLU A 353 10.98 -17.03 15.59
C GLU A 353 11.63 -18.17 16.36
N ALA A 354 11.00 -19.34 16.28
CA ALA A 354 11.45 -20.51 17.01
C ALA A 354 12.70 -21.14 16.41
N THR A 355 12.79 -21.08 15.09
CA THR A 355 13.74 -21.81 14.25
C THR A 355 14.17 -20.91 13.10
N GLY A 356 15.37 -21.16 12.58
CA GLY A 356 15.88 -20.49 11.40
C GLY A 356 15.06 -20.86 10.16
N ARG A 357 14.87 -19.89 9.26
CA ARG A 357 14.10 -20.08 8.01
C ARG A 357 14.81 -20.91 6.95
N GLU A 358 16.11 -21.15 7.12
CA GLU A 358 16.93 -21.85 6.14
C GLU A 358 16.83 -21.27 4.71
N LEU A 359 16.20 -21.96 3.74
CA LEU A 359 15.93 -21.43 2.40
C LEU A 359 14.68 -20.57 2.33
N TYR A 360 13.68 -20.85 3.16
CA TYR A 360 12.41 -20.14 3.17
C TYR A 360 12.63 -18.63 3.32
N THR A 361 11.91 -17.84 2.51
CA THR A 361 12.07 -16.38 2.33
C THR A 361 13.39 -15.91 1.69
N GLY A 362 14.17 -16.83 1.10
CA GLY A 362 15.28 -16.53 0.19
C GLY A 362 14.82 -16.33 -1.26
N ALA A 363 15.68 -16.67 -2.23
CA ALA A 363 15.39 -16.62 -3.66
C ALA A 363 15.77 -17.91 -4.41
N ILE A 364 15.00 -18.28 -5.44
CA ILE A 364 15.34 -19.33 -6.43
C ILE A 364 15.26 -18.72 -7.83
N GLY A 365 16.15 -19.10 -8.74
CA GLY A 365 16.07 -18.62 -10.12
C GLY A 365 17.30 -18.88 -10.94
N TYR A 366 17.53 -18.00 -11.91
CA TYR A 366 18.64 -18.10 -12.85
C TYR A 366 19.28 -16.74 -13.19
N LEU A 367 20.53 -16.82 -13.65
CA LEU A 367 21.23 -15.78 -14.40
C LEU A 367 21.75 -16.38 -15.71
N SER A 368 21.16 -15.95 -16.83
CA SER A 368 21.48 -16.37 -18.19
C SER A 368 22.17 -15.23 -18.95
N PRO A 369 23.12 -15.53 -19.85
CA PRO A 369 23.75 -14.52 -20.70
C PRO A 369 22.77 -13.88 -21.69
N VAL A 370 21.66 -14.54 -22.03
CA VAL A 370 20.65 -14.04 -22.98
C VAL A 370 19.38 -13.61 -22.26
N ALA A 371 18.82 -14.48 -21.40
CA ALA A 371 17.54 -14.23 -20.74
C ALA A 371 17.66 -13.26 -19.55
N GLY A 372 18.87 -12.91 -19.12
CA GLY A 372 19.12 -12.02 -17.99
C GLY A 372 18.95 -12.72 -16.64
N LEU A 373 18.56 -11.95 -15.62
CA LEU A 373 18.29 -12.47 -14.27
C LEU A 373 16.79 -12.67 -14.09
N GLU A 374 16.37 -13.79 -13.52
CA GLU A 374 15.01 -13.94 -13.01
C GLU A 374 15.01 -14.80 -11.75
N THR A 375 14.38 -14.31 -10.69
CA THR A 375 14.31 -14.97 -9.39
C THR A 375 12.93 -14.83 -8.78
N SER A 376 12.47 -15.88 -8.12
CA SER A 376 11.24 -15.91 -7.33
C SER A 376 11.56 -15.96 -5.84
N VAL A 377 10.63 -15.51 -5.01
CA VAL A 377 10.74 -15.61 -3.55
C VAL A 377 10.54 -17.07 -3.14
N VAL A 378 11.37 -17.59 -2.23
CA VAL A 378 11.22 -18.97 -1.70
C VAL A 378 10.08 -19.01 -0.69
N ILE A 379 8.86 -19.15 -1.20
CA ILE A 379 7.64 -19.39 -0.44
C ILE A 379 6.84 -20.48 -1.13
N ARG A 380 5.96 -21.16 -0.37
CA ARG A 380 5.22 -22.32 -0.86
C ARG A 380 6.16 -23.43 -1.35
N THR A 381 7.19 -23.68 -0.55
CA THR A 381 8.32 -24.53 -0.91
C THR A 381 8.47 -25.64 0.12
N PHE A 382 8.44 -26.88 -0.36
CA PHE A 382 8.83 -28.04 0.44
C PHE A 382 10.33 -28.24 0.30
N GLU A 383 11.00 -28.37 1.42
CA GLU A 383 12.42 -28.69 1.51
C GLU A 383 12.53 -30.11 2.06
N ILE A 384 13.32 -30.96 1.40
CA ILE A 384 13.42 -32.39 1.68
C ILE A 384 14.89 -32.76 1.84
N ALA A 385 15.21 -33.42 2.96
CA ALA A 385 16.54 -33.95 3.25
C ALA A 385 16.41 -35.37 3.80
N GLY A 386 16.81 -36.36 3.01
CA GLY A 386 16.51 -37.76 3.30
C GLY A 386 14.99 -37.98 3.41
N ASP A 387 14.55 -38.49 4.55
CA ASP A 387 13.14 -38.75 4.83
C ASP A 387 12.43 -37.56 5.53
N ASP A 388 13.16 -36.49 5.87
CA ASP A 388 12.59 -35.32 6.55
C ASP A 388 12.12 -34.29 5.52
N CYS A 389 10.91 -33.78 5.72
CA CYS A 389 10.32 -32.73 4.89
C CYS A 389 9.80 -31.59 5.77
N TRP A 390 10.04 -30.35 5.37
CA TRP A 390 9.44 -29.18 6.02
C TRP A 390 8.99 -28.13 5.01
N ILE A 391 8.07 -27.28 5.46
CA ILE A 391 7.54 -26.16 4.69
C ILE A 391 7.33 -24.96 5.62
N GLY A 392 7.86 -23.80 5.22
CA GLY A 392 7.68 -22.53 5.93
C GLY A 392 6.37 -21.83 5.55
N VAL A 393 5.76 -21.17 6.53
CA VAL A 393 4.58 -20.31 6.35
C VAL A 393 4.71 -19.06 7.21
N GLY A 394 4.35 -17.89 6.67
CA GLY A 394 4.40 -16.63 7.40
C GLY A 394 3.25 -15.70 7.08
N CYS A 395 3.02 -14.77 8.01
CA CYS A 395 2.01 -13.73 7.91
C CYS A 395 2.61 -12.34 8.21
N GLY A 396 2.17 -11.33 7.46
CA GLY A 396 2.58 -9.94 7.68
C GLY A 396 1.83 -9.37 8.87
N ILE A 397 2.52 -9.17 9.99
CA ILE A 397 1.92 -8.68 11.22
C ILE A 397 1.91 -7.15 11.23
N VAL A 398 0.72 -6.57 11.39
CA VAL A 398 0.48 -5.13 11.56
C VAL A 398 -0.11 -4.85 12.95
N ALA A 399 -0.26 -3.57 13.31
CA ALA A 399 -0.75 -3.15 14.64
C ALA A 399 -2.10 -3.80 15.03
N ASP A 400 -2.98 -3.93 14.03
CA ASP A 400 -4.35 -4.44 14.15
C ASP A 400 -4.47 -5.96 13.85
N SER A 401 -3.35 -6.67 13.67
CA SER A 401 -3.37 -8.12 13.47
C SER A 401 -3.96 -8.84 14.69
N ASP A 402 -4.83 -9.82 14.42
CA ASP A 402 -5.40 -10.70 15.43
C ASP A 402 -4.65 -12.05 15.41
N PRO A 403 -3.98 -12.47 16.51
CA PRO A 403 -3.20 -13.69 16.53
C PRO A 403 -3.95 -14.95 16.06
N ASP A 404 -5.26 -15.01 16.28
CA ASP A 404 -6.07 -16.17 15.90
C ASP A 404 -6.40 -16.18 14.41
N ALA A 405 -6.74 -15.01 13.87
CA ALA A 405 -6.89 -14.82 12.43
C ALA A 405 -5.58 -15.13 11.68
N GLU A 406 -4.42 -14.69 12.20
CA GLU A 406 -3.12 -14.91 11.55
C GLU A 406 -2.70 -16.39 11.54
N VAL A 407 -3.04 -17.15 12.58
CA VAL A 407 -2.87 -18.63 12.60
C VAL A 407 -3.78 -19.28 11.56
N ALA A 408 -5.03 -18.85 11.45
CA ALA A 408 -5.95 -19.35 10.43
C ALA A 408 -5.50 -19.00 9.00
N GLU A 409 -4.92 -17.82 8.80
CA GLU A 409 -4.33 -17.41 7.53
C GLU A 409 -3.14 -18.31 7.16
N ALA A 410 -2.29 -18.67 8.12
CA ALA A 410 -1.20 -19.62 7.89
C ALA A 410 -1.72 -20.97 7.38
N PHE A 411 -2.81 -21.49 7.95
CA PHE A 411 -3.46 -22.71 7.42
C PHE A 411 -4.04 -22.51 6.03
N THR A 412 -4.68 -21.37 5.78
CA THR A 412 -5.26 -21.03 4.47
C THR A 412 -4.20 -20.99 3.36
N LYS A 413 -2.97 -20.56 3.67
CA LYS A 413 -1.84 -20.57 2.74
C LYS A 413 -1.24 -21.96 2.53
N LEU A 414 -1.30 -22.83 3.54
CA LEU A 414 -0.68 -24.15 3.56
C LEU A 414 -1.56 -25.23 2.94
N ASP A 415 -2.84 -25.30 3.34
CA ASP A 415 -3.73 -26.43 3.03
C ASP A 415 -3.86 -26.71 1.51
N PRO A 416 -3.95 -25.71 0.61
CA PRO A 416 -3.96 -25.96 -0.84
C PRO A 416 -2.68 -26.63 -1.36
N LEU A 417 -1.52 -26.33 -0.76
CA LEU A 417 -0.24 -26.92 -1.16
C LEU A 417 -0.15 -28.37 -0.72
N LEU A 418 -0.60 -28.67 0.50
CA LEU A 418 -0.66 -30.05 0.99
C LEU A 418 -1.60 -30.89 0.12
N ALA A 419 -2.79 -30.37 -0.18
CA ALA A 419 -3.75 -31.06 -1.04
C ALA A 419 -3.18 -31.35 -2.44
N ALA A 420 -2.42 -30.42 -3.01
CA ALA A 420 -1.81 -30.58 -4.33
C ALA A 420 -0.76 -31.70 -4.41
N VAL A 421 -0.09 -32.01 -3.30
CA VAL A 421 0.89 -33.11 -3.21
C VAL A 421 0.32 -34.36 -2.52
N GLY A 422 -0.99 -34.43 -2.30
CA GLY A 422 -1.65 -35.56 -1.64
C GLY A 422 -1.37 -35.68 -0.14
N ALA A 423 -0.87 -34.62 0.49
CA ALA A 423 -0.58 -34.54 1.91
C ALA A 423 -1.75 -33.93 2.72
N THR A 424 -1.68 -34.06 4.04
CA THR A 424 -2.65 -33.45 4.97
C THR A 424 -1.92 -32.85 6.16
N ARG A 425 -2.61 -31.98 6.91
CA ARG A 425 -2.15 -31.46 8.19
C ARG A 425 -2.68 -32.33 9.33
N ALA A 426 -1.89 -32.51 10.38
CA ALA A 426 -2.33 -33.20 11.60
C ALA A 426 -3.47 -32.45 12.29
N ALA A 427 -4.48 -33.18 12.78
CA ALA A 427 -5.53 -32.61 13.62
C ALA A 427 -4.94 -32.19 14.97
N ALA A 428 -5.31 -31.01 15.48
CA ALA A 428 -4.89 -30.58 16.81
C ALA A 428 -5.42 -31.58 17.87
N SER A 429 -4.59 -31.94 18.84
CA SER A 429 -5.03 -32.70 20.02
C SER A 429 -6.12 -31.90 20.73
N ALA A 430 -7.36 -32.37 20.64
CA ALA A 430 -8.54 -31.64 21.10
C ALA A 430 -8.62 -31.62 22.64
N THR A 431 -8.34 -30.47 23.23
CA THR A 431 -9.09 -30.01 24.41
C THR A 431 -9.88 -28.77 23.98
N THR A 432 -11.01 -28.99 23.33
CA THR A 432 -11.91 -27.93 22.87
C THR A 432 -12.82 -27.51 24.03
N PRO A 433 -12.90 -26.23 24.40
CA PRO A 433 -14.10 -25.67 25.03
C PRO A 433 -15.26 -25.71 24.02
N PRO A 434 -16.53 -25.81 24.44
CA PRO A 434 -17.63 -25.94 23.50
C PRO A 434 -17.73 -24.69 22.61
N ALA A 435 -17.85 -24.92 21.31
CA ALA A 435 -18.13 -23.87 20.33
C ALA A 435 -19.45 -23.15 20.69
N PRO A 436 -19.54 -21.82 20.50
CA PRO A 436 -20.84 -21.16 20.49
C PRO A 436 -21.69 -21.75 19.36
N ALA A 437 -22.98 -21.93 19.66
CA ALA A 437 -23.95 -22.52 18.74
C ALA A 437 -23.94 -21.81 17.37
N PRO A 438 -24.24 -22.53 16.28
CA PRO A 438 -24.32 -21.94 14.96
C PRO A 438 -25.40 -20.85 14.97
N THR A 439 -24.99 -19.59 14.89
CA THR A 439 -25.88 -18.55 14.38
C THR A 439 -26.16 -18.92 12.94
N THR A 440 -27.38 -19.37 12.70
CA THR A 440 -27.93 -19.57 11.37
C THR A 440 -27.58 -18.38 10.49
N ASP A 441 -26.77 -18.62 9.47
CA ASP A 441 -26.65 -17.75 8.32
C ASP A 441 -28.06 -17.45 7.83
N VAL A 442 -28.49 -16.21 8.03
CA VAL A 442 -29.56 -15.64 7.24
C VAL A 442 -28.99 -15.55 5.84
N THR A 443 -29.40 -16.50 5.02
CA THR A 443 -29.26 -16.46 3.57
C THR A 443 -29.51 -15.05 3.07
N SER A 444 -28.62 -14.59 2.21
CA SER A 444 -28.75 -13.39 1.39
C SER A 444 -30.08 -13.42 0.64
N ALA A 445 -31.12 -12.94 1.30
CA ALA A 445 -32.36 -12.55 0.68
C ALA A 445 -32.14 -11.14 0.13
N SER A 446 -32.12 -11.04 -1.19
CA SER A 446 -32.46 -9.81 -1.90
C SER A 446 -33.72 -9.22 -1.28
N LEU A 447 -33.55 -8.22 -0.43
CA LEU A 447 -34.61 -7.39 0.10
C LEU A 447 -34.10 -5.96 0.01
N ILE A 448 -34.15 -5.41 -1.20
CA ILE A 448 -34.51 -4.00 -1.35
C ILE A 448 -35.99 -3.96 -0.97
N PRO A 449 -36.40 -3.33 0.14
CA PRO A 449 -37.80 -2.98 0.29
C PRO A 449 -38.09 -1.91 -0.76
N THR A 450 -38.68 -2.31 -1.88
CA THR A 450 -39.13 -1.42 -2.97
C THR A 450 -40.38 -0.61 -2.60
N THR A 451 -40.75 -0.59 -1.32
CA THR A 451 -41.91 0.14 -0.82
C THR A 451 -41.46 1.17 0.20
N MET A 452 -41.50 2.45 -0.18
CA MET A 452 -41.50 3.55 0.78
C MET A 452 -42.56 3.24 1.83
N THR A 453 -42.16 3.05 3.09
CA THR A 453 -43.08 2.81 4.21
C THR A 453 -43.90 4.05 4.58
N TRP A 454 -43.56 5.19 3.99
CA TRP A 454 -44.34 6.42 3.99
C TRP A 454 -44.63 6.81 2.53
N PRO A 455 -45.83 6.54 1.98
CA PRO A 455 -46.20 7.07 0.68
C PRO A 455 -46.46 8.58 0.83
N PRO A 456 -45.66 9.45 0.21
CA PRO A 456 -45.88 10.89 0.25
C PRO A 456 -47.17 11.21 -0.51
N ASP A 457 -47.87 12.27 -0.11
CA ASP A 457 -49.01 12.77 -0.88
C ASP A 457 -48.52 13.34 -2.22
N THR A 458 -48.67 12.56 -3.28
CA THR A 458 -48.23 12.93 -4.63
C THR A 458 -49.02 14.10 -5.20
N ALA A 459 -50.24 14.36 -4.70
CA ALA A 459 -51.04 15.51 -5.11
C ALA A 459 -50.46 16.84 -4.59
N ALA A 460 -49.71 16.81 -3.47
CA ALA A 460 -49.02 17.98 -2.95
C ALA A 460 -47.86 18.46 -3.87
N GLY A 461 -47.42 17.61 -4.79
CA GLY A 461 -46.33 17.94 -5.72
C GLY A 461 -44.93 17.77 -5.13
N VAL A 462 -43.95 18.23 -5.91
CA VAL A 462 -42.54 18.30 -5.52
C VAL A 462 -42.08 19.74 -5.53
N PHE A 463 -41.07 20.05 -4.71
CA PHE A 463 -40.51 21.40 -4.66
C PHE A 463 -38.99 21.40 -4.62
N ASP A 464 -38.40 22.49 -5.07
CA ASP A 464 -36.99 22.80 -4.85
C ASP A 464 -36.83 24.14 -4.13
N THR A 465 -35.65 24.39 -3.57
CA THR A 465 -35.31 25.62 -2.89
C THR A 465 -33.85 25.94 -3.14
N LEU A 466 -33.60 27.14 -3.68
CA LEU A 466 -32.27 27.64 -3.98
C LEU A 466 -32.03 28.98 -3.29
N LEU A 467 -30.75 29.29 -3.06
CA LEU A 467 -30.31 30.53 -2.45
C LEU A 467 -30.11 31.60 -3.53
N VAL A 468 -30.48 32.83 -3.22
CA VAL A 468 -30.10 34.04 -3.96
C VAL A 468 -29.12 34.83 -3.11
N ARG A 469 -28.00 35.22 -3.71
CA ARG A 469 -27.00 36.13 -3.11
C ARG A 469 -26.76 37.30 -4.06
N ALA A 470 -26.92 38.52 -3.57
CA ALA A 470 -26.73 39.75 -4.35
C ALA A 470 -27.44 39.71 -5.72
N GLY A 471 -28.70 39.29 -5.72
CA GLY A 471 -29.54 39.16 -6.90
C GLY A 471 -29.20 37.99 -7.83
N GLN A 472 -28.24 37.13 -7.48
CA GLN A 472 -27.83 35.98 -8.27
C GLN A 472 -28.31 34.66 -7.64
N PRO A 473 -29.16 33.89 -8.34
CA PRO A 473 -29.47 32.51 -7.98
C PRO A 473 -28.23 31.62 -7.97
N VAL A 474 -27.99 30.94 -6.85
CA VAL A 474 -26.87 30.00 -6.66
C VAL A 474 -27.27 28.62 -7.17
N GLU A 475 -26.42 28.01 -8.01
CA GLU A 475 -26.64 26.66 -8.57
C GLU A 475 -27.95 26.49 -9.37
N LEU A 476 -28.40 27.55 -10.06
CA LEU A 476 -29.69 27.57 -10.74
C LEU A 476 -29.93 26.35 -11.65
N ALA A 477 -28.96 26.05 -12.52
CA ALA A 477 -29.05 24.91 -13.45
C ALA A 477 -29.23 23.58 -12.71
N ALA A 478 -28.44 23.34 -11.65
CA ALA A 478 -28.52 22.09 -10.87
C ALA A 478 -29.88 21.91 -10.19
N HIS A 479 -30.48 22.99 -9.71
CA HIS A 479 -31.81 22.98 -9.10
C HIS A 479 -32.92 22.75 -10.14
N LEU A 480 -32.81 23.37 -11.32
CA LEU A 480 -33.75 23.15 -12.42
C LEU A 480 -33.67 21.72 -12.95
N ASP A 481 -32.47 21.16 -13.09
CA ASP A 481 -32.25 19.78 -13.54
C ASP A 481 -32.91 18.79 -12.58
N ARG A 482 -32.71 18.95 -11.27
CA ARG A 482 -33.30 18.07 -10.26
C ARG A 482 -34.82 18.16 -10.21
N LEU A 483 -35.37 19.38 -10.28
CA LEU A 483 -36.81 19.58 -10.32
C LEU A 483 -37.41 18.96 -11.58
N ALA A 484 -36.82 19.22 -12.75
CA ALA A 484 -37.27 18.68 -14.03
C ALA A 484 -37.25 17.15 -14.04
N ALA A 485 -36.17 16.53 -13.57
CA ALA A 485 -36.05 15.08 -13.47
C ALA A 485 -37.15 14.48 -12.56
N SER A 486 -37.43 15.11 -11.42
CA SER A 486 -38.51 14.66 -10.53
C SER A 486 -39.89 14.82 -11.17
N VAL A 487 -40.12 15.89 -11.93
CA VAL A 487 -41.40 16.13 -12.61
C VAL A 487 -41.64 15.14 -13.75
N GLU A 488 -40.59 14.87 -14.53
CA GLU A 488 -40.61 13.88 -15.62
C GLU A 488 -40.88 12.47 -15.08
N GLU A 489 -40.14 12.06 -14.04
CA GLU A 489 -40.24 10.72 -13.46
C GLU A 489 -41.59 10.47 -12.77
N LEU A 490 -42.09 11.43 -11.96
CA LEU A 490 -43.26 11.23 -11.12
C LEU A 490 -44.58 11.56 -11.79
N TYR A 491 -44.59 12.51 -12.73
CA TYR A 491 -45.82 13.07 -13.28
C TYR A 491 -45.89 12.99 -14.80
N ALA A 492 -44.86 12.44 -15.47
CA ALA A 492 -44.69 12.52 -16.92
C ALA A 492 -44.84 13.96 -17.45
N GLY A 493 -44.48 14.94 -16.61
CA GLY A 493 -44.64 16.37 -16.89
C GLY A 493 -43.39 16.95 -17.55
N HIS A 494 -43.52 18.18 -18.07
CA HIS A 494 -42.41 18.91 -18.65
C HIS A 494 -42.21 20.26 -17.94
N VAL A 495 -40.96 20.55 -17.57
CA VAL A 495 -40.57 21.85 -17.04
C VAL A 495 -39.80 22.60 -18.13
N ASP A 496 -40.38 23.68 -18.65
CA ASP A 496 -39.68 24.61 -19.54
C ASP A 496 -38.60 25.35 -18.75
N ARG A 497 -37.37 24.86 -18.88
CA ARG A 497 -36.21 25.37 -18.13
C ARG A 497 -35.90 26.81 -18.46
N GLY A 498 -36.01 27.21 -19.72
CA GLY A 498 -35.68 28.57 -20.17
C GLY A 498 -36.66 29.59 -19.61
N ALA A 499 -37.96 29.31 -19.70
CA ALA A 499 -38.99 30.18 -19.16
C ALA A 499 -38.95 30.26 -17.63
N LEU A 500 -38.69 29.13 -16.95
CA LEU A 500 -38.60 29.09 -15.49
C LEU A 500 -37.33 29.81 -14.98
N GLU A 501 -36.19 29.64 -15.66
CA GLU A 501 -34.97 30.37 -15.35
C GLU A 501 -35.17 31.90 -15.42
N ALA A 502 -35.82 32.40 -16.48
CA ALA A 502 -36.11 33.83 -16.62
C ALA A 502 -36.94 34.37 -15.45
N ARG A 503 -38.01 33.66 -15.08
CA ARG A 503 -38.88 34.01 -13.93
C ARG A 503 -38.14 34.00 -12.60
N ILE A 504 -37.22 33.06 -12.39
CA ILE A 504 -36.41 32.99 -11.17
C ILE A 504 -35.43 34.16 -11.10
N ARG A 505 -34.76 34.48 -12.22
CA ARG A 505 -33.83 35.61 -12.27
C ARG A 505 -34.56 36.92 -12.02
N GLU A 506 -35.75 37.11 -12.59
CA GLU A 506 -36.61 38.27 -12.32
C GLU A 506 -36.99 38.35 -10.84
N ALA A 507 -37.47 37.26 -10.24
CA ALA A 507 -37.84 37.21 -8.82
C ALA A 507 -36.64 37.41 -7.86
N ALA A 508 -35.42 37.15 -8.33
CA ALA A 508 -34.19 37.35 -7.58
C ALA A 508 -33.65 38.79 -7.66
N GLN A 509 -34.07 39.61 -8.63
CA GLN A 509 -33.54 40.96 -8.82
C GLN A 509 -33.75 41.85 -7.58
N GLY A 510 -32.70 42.57 -7.18
CA GLY A 510 -32.75 43.48 -6.04
C GLY A 510 -32.79 42.82 -4.66
N MET A 511 -32.75 41.48 -4.60
CA MET A 511 -32.72 40.73 -3.35
C MET A 511 -31.27 40.50 -2.91
N ASP A 512 -30.96 40.78 -1.65
CA ASP A 512 -29.62 40.54 -1.10
C ASP A 512 -29.40 39.05 -0.77
N ARG A 513 -29.83 38.61 0.42
CA ARG A 513 -29.88 37.19 0.77
C ARG A 513 -31.32 36.71 0.85
N SER A 514 -31.70 35.79 -0.03
CA SER A 514 -33.08 35.33 -0.15
C SER A 514 -33.17 33.87 -0.55
N ARG A 515 -34.31 33.23 -0.29
CA ARG A 515 -34.60 31.88 -0.78
C ARG A 515 -35.63 31.97 -1.89
N VAL A 516 -35.42 31.21 -2.97
CA VAL A 516 -36.43 30.99 -3.99
C VAL A 516 -36.94 29.56 -3.85
N ARG A 517 -38.24 29.41 -3.59
CA ARG A 517 -38.94 28.12 -3.56
C ARG A 517 -39.66 27.91 -4.89
N LEU A 518 -39.38 26.76 -5.51
CA LEU A 518 -40.00 26.31 -6.75
C LEU A 518 -40.94 25.17 -6.41
N THR A 519 -42.25 25.31 -6.56
CA THR A 519 -43.21 24.24 -6.26
C THR A 519 -43.92 23.82 -7.55
N PHE A 520 -43.75 22.57 -7.95
CA PHE A 520 -44.53 22.00 -9.05
C PHE A 520 -45.91 21.60 -8.52
N VAL A 521 -46.96 22.11 -9.16
CA VAL A 521 -48.36 21.87 -8.81
C VAL A 521 -48.96 20.89 -9.81
N PRO A 522 -49.16 19.59 -9.46
CA PRO A 522 -49.59 18.57 -10.41
C PRO A 522 -50.92 18.88 -11.09
N GLU A 523 -51.86 19.50 -10.36
CA GLU A 523 -53.19 19.86 -10.85
C GLU A 523 -53.16 20.82 -12.05
N THR A 524 -52.18 21.72 -12.08
CA THR A 524 -52.04 22.76 -13.13
C THR A 524 -50.91 22.47 -14.11
N GLY A 525 -50.02 21.53 -13.78
CA GLY A 525 -48.79 21.28 -14.52
C GLY A 525 -47.79 22.44 -14.49
N SER A 526 -47.98 23.41 -13.59
CA SER A 526 -47.17 24.64 -13.53
C SER A 526 -46.20 24.65 -12.35
N VAL A 527 -45.15 25.48 -12.44
CA VAL A 527 -44.20 25.72 -11.35
C VAL A 527 -44.42 27.11 -10.75
N GLU A 528 -44.81 27.14 -9.48
CA GLU A 528 -44.91 28.35 -8.68
C GLU A 528 -43.52 28.77 -8.18
N VAL A 529 -43.23 30.07 -8.23
CA VAL A 529 -41.94 30.66 -7.83
C VAL A 529 -42.22 31.66 -6.73
N ILE A 530 -41.72 31.40 -5.53
CA ILE A 530 -41.87 32.28 -4.36
C ILE A 530 -40.47 32.68 -3.88
N CYS A 531 -40.19 33.99 -3.89
CA CYS A 531 -38.92 34.54 -3.40
C CYS A 531 -39.15 35.26 -2.07
N GLU A 532 -38.38 34.89 -1.04
CA GLU A 532 -38.51 35.45 0.31
C GLU A 532 -37.14 35.84 0.86
N SER A 533 -37.07 37.01 1.49
CA SER A 533 -35.88 37.42 2.23
C SER A 533 -35.65 36.49 3.43
N ILE A 534 -34.40 36.13 3.65
CA ILE A 534 -33.98 35.28 4.77
C ILE A 534 -32.95 36.02 5.61
N GLY A 535 -32.88 35.69 6.90
CA GLY A 535 -31.94 36.31 7.83
C GLY A 535 -30.46 36.15 7.43
N PRO A 536 -29.52 36.74 8.20
CA PRO A 536 -28.08 36.64 7.95
C PRO A 536 -27.58 35.20 7.99
N ASP A 537 -26.38 34.94 7.43
CA ASP A 537 -25.81 33.59 7.37
C ASP A 537 -25.65 33.02 8.77
N ASP A 538 -26.49 32.03 9.07
CA ASP A 538 -26.53 31.35 10.34
C ASP A 538 -25.50 30.22 10.27
N LEU A 539 -24.30 30.57 10.71
CA LEU A 539 -23.14 29.70 10.77
C LEU A 539 -23.05 28.99 12.12
N ASP A 540 -24.07 29.14 12.97
CA ASP A 540 -24.07 28.57 14.31
C ASP A 540 -24.06 27.04 14.23
N PRO A 541 -23.23 26.40 15.05
CA PRO A 541 -23.21 24.96 15.14
C PRO A 541 -24.55 24.34 15.51
N ARG A 542 -24.88 23.23 14.85
CA ARG A 542 -26.19 22.60 14.94
C ARG A 542 -26.24 21.51 16.00
N THR A 543 -27.38 21.43 16.68
CA THR A 543 -27.75 20.33 17.56
C THR A 543 -28.89 19.55 16.92
N LEU A 544 -28.76 18.23 16.80
CA LEU A 544 -29.75 17.35 16.18
C LEU A 544 -30.36 16.36 17.17
N GLU A 545 -31.60 15.95 16.91
CA GLU A 545 -32.23 14.79 17.54
C GLU A 545 -32.32 13.62 16.56
N VAL A 546 -32.02 12.39 17.01
CA VAL A 546 -32.16 11.18 16.19
C VAL A 546 -33.63 10.81 16.06
N ARG A 547 -34.07 10.53 14.84
CA ARG A 547 -35.44 10.06 14.55
C ARG A 547 -35.41 8.89 13.58
N ARG A 548 -36.10 7.81 13.96
CA ARG A 548 -36.32 6.67 13.06
C ARG A 548 -37.33 7.04 11.99
N HIS A 549 -36.96 6.80 10.73
CA HIS A 549 -37.80 6.95 9.56
C HIS A 549 -37.52 5.83 8.57
N PRO A 550 -38.18 4.67 8.72
CA PRO A 550 -38.04 3.55 7.79
C PRO A 550 -38.26 4.02 6.35
N GLY A 551 -37.42 3.55 5.42
CA GLY A 551 -37.46 3.92 3.99
C GLY A 551 -36.97 5.33 3.62
N GLY A 552 -36.65 6.19 4.60
CA GLY A 552 -36.18 7.56 4.36
C GLY A 552 -37.19 8.49 3.69
N LEU A 553 -36.72 9.67 3.24
CA LEU A 553 -37.57 10.66 2.55
C LEU A 553 -37.67 10.41 1.03
N GLY A 554 -36.82 9.54 0.50
CA GLY A 554 -36.78 9.18 -0.90
C GLY A 554 -35.90 10.10 -1.77
N ALA A 555 -35.79 9.75 -3.04
CA ALA A 555 -34.98 10.50 -4.02
C ALA A 555 -35.60 11.83 -4.49
N HIS A 556 -36.83 12.14 -4.08
CA HIS A 556 -37.55 13.35 -4.48
C HIS A 556 -37.86 14.26 -3.30
N LYS A 557 -37.87 15.57 -3.56
CA LYS A 557 -38.15 16.58 -2.54
C LYS A 557 -39.65 16.90 -2.48
N TRP A 558 -40.38 16.05 -1.78
CA TRP A 558 -41.84 16.11 -1.66
C TRP A 558 -42.34 17.36 -0.94
N SER A 559 -43.36 18.02 -1.50
CA SER A 559 -44.05 19.14 -0.85
C SER A 559 -44.79 18.71 0.41
N ASP A 560 -45.23 17.44 0.46
CA ASP A 560 -45.69 16.81 1.68
C ASP A 560 -44.51 16.67 2.66
N ARG A 561 -44.59 17.41 3.78
CA ARG A 561 -43.53 17.47 4.81
C ARG A 561 -44.00 16.92 6.15
N ARG A 562 -45.13 16.19 6.20
CA ARG A 562 -45.70 15.61 7.43
C ARG A 562 -44.74 14.67 8.15
N ALA A 563 -43.88 13.97 7.40
CA ALA A 563 -42.83 13.11 7.94
C ALA A 563 -41.75 13.85 8.77
N VAL A 564 -41.55 15.15 8.51
CA VAL A 564 -40.43 15.91 9.10
C VAL A 564 -40.89 17.05 10.00
N ASN A 565 -42.06 17.64 9.74
CA ASN A 565 -42.61 18.76 10.52
C ASN A 565 -43.41 18.24 11.74
N ASN A 566 -43.08 18.69 12.96
CA ASN A 566 -43.90 18.43 14.16
C ASN A 566 -44.07 19.70 15.02
N ALA A 567 -45.11 19.71 15.87
CA ALA A 567 -45.66 20.90 16.56
C ALA A 567 -44.79 21.52 17.68
N ARG A 568 -43.59 20.99 17.98
CA ARG A 568 -42.62 21.63 18.89
C ARG A 568 -41.56 22.35 18.07
N LYS A 569 -41.44 23.67 18.28
CA LYS A 569 -40.42 24.52 17.63
C LYS A 569 -38.99 24.01 17.92
N ALA A 570 -38.18 23.97 16.87
CA ALA A 570 -36.74 24.32 16.83
C ALA A 570 -35.62 23.26 16.98
N ALA A 571 -35.86 21.95 16.98
CA ALA A 571 -34.78 20.96 16.87
C ALA A 571 -34.67 20.41 15.43
N ASP A 572 -33.49 20.50 14.82
CA ASP A 572 -33.20 19.80 13.56
C ASP A 572 -33.03 18.29 13.82
N VAL A 573 -33.34 17.46 12.83
CA VAL A 573 -33.40 16.00 13.02
C VAL A 573 -32.39 15.28 12.14
N LEU A 574 -31.78 14.23 12.69
CA LEU A 574 -31.03 13.21 11.96
C LEU A 574 -31.94 12.00 11.74
N LEU A 575 -32.18 11.65 10.48
CA LEU A 575 -33.02 10.50 10.11
C LEU A 575 -32.17 9.23 10.05
N VAL A 576 -32.67 8.16 10.67
CA VAL A 576 -32.08 6.82 10.62
C VAL A 576 -33.12 5.80 10.17
N ASP A 577 -32.71 4.72 9.51
CA ASP A 577 -33.59 3.60 9.16
C ASP A 577 -33.94 2.72 10.39
N GLU A 578 -34.75 1.69 10.18
CA GLU A 578 -35.20 0.75 11.21
C GLU A 578 -34.06 -0.03 11.88
N THR A 579 -32.95 -0.21 11.17
CA THR A 579 -31.72 -0.87 11.66
C THR A 579 -30.74 0.10 12.32
N GLY A 580 -31.05 1.40 12.31
CA GLY A 580 -30.21 2.44 12.91
C GLY A 580 -29.08 2.92 12.00
N HIS A 581 -29.19 2.76 10.67
CA HIS A 581 -28.27 3.39 9.73
C HIS A 581 -28.71 4.82 9.42
N VAL A 582 -27.75 5.73 9.34
CA VAL A 582 -27.94 7.14 9.04
C VAL A 582 -28.35 7.33 7.58
N LEU A 583 -29.35 8.18 7.37
CA LEU A 583 -29.89 8.54 6.06
C LEU A 583 -29.53 9.99 5.70
N GLU A 584 -30.28 10.96 6.20
CA GLU A 584 -30.04 12.39 5.97
C GLU A 584 -30.62 13.22 7.12
N CYS A 585 -30.40 14.54 7.11
CA CYS A 585 -31.09 15.45 8.01
C CYS A 585 -32.44 15.87 7.40
N GLY A 586 -33.35 16.38 8.22
CA GLY A 586 -34.70 16.74 7.75
C GLY A 586 -34.76 17.69 6.52
N THR A 587 -33.76 18.55 6.32
CA THR A 587 -33.66 19.46 5.16
C THR A 587 -32.26 19.50 4.53
N ALA A 588 -31.37 18.57 4.87
CA ALA A 588 -29.95 18.64 4.51
C ALA A 588 -29.36 17.24 4.39
N ASN A 589 -28.36 17.05 3.54
CA ASN A 589 -27.62 15.79 3.52
C ASN A 589 -26.62 15.74 4.67
N PHE A 590 -26.31 14.53 5.13
CA PHE A 590 -25.43 14.28 6.27
C PHE A 590 -24.04 13.82 5.81
N PHE A 591 -23.01 14.31 6.50
CA PHE A 591 -21.62 13.95 6.31
C PHE A 591 -20.93 13.78 7.65
N VAL A 592 -19.93 12.91 7.66
CA VAL A 592 -19.09 12.66 8.82
C VAL A 592 -17.65 12.46 8.36
N VAL A 593 -16.68 12.88 9.17
CA VAL A 593 -15.26 12.60 8.96
C VAL A 593 -14.86 11.50 9.93
N LEU A 594 -14.59 10.32 9.39
CA LEU A 594 -14.15 9.14 10.13
C LEU A 594 -12.70 8.86 9.74
N ASP A 595 -11.81 8.85 10.74
CA ASP A 595 -10.37 8.96 10.50
C ASP A 595 -10.11 10.11 9.50
N ASP A 596 -9.39 9.85 8.41
CA ASP A 596 -9.09 10.85 7.38
C ASP A 596 -10.03 10.82 6.17
N GLN A 597 -11.20 10.20 6.29
CA GLN A 597 -12.13 10.00 5.19
C GLN A 597 -13.46 10.72 5.39
N VAL A 598 -13.87 11.51 4.38
CA VAL A 598 -15.21 12.11 4.35
C VAL A 598 -16.23 11.05 3.92
N CYS A 599 -17.14 10.69 4.81
CA CYS A 599 -18.15 9.68 4.59
C CYS A 599 -19.55 10.31 4.50
N THR A 600 -20.40 9.79 3.61
CA THR A 600 -21.82 10.18 3.50
C THR A 600 -22.67 8.96 3.10
N PRO A 601 -23.95 8.88 3.50
CA PRO A 601 -24.83 7.79 3.06
C PRO A 601 -24.96 7.72 1.52
N PRO A 602 -25.14 6.51 0.93
CA PRO A 602 -25.19 6.31 -0.51
C PRO A 602 -26.53 6.79 -1.11
N LEU A 603 -26.55 7.10 -2.41
CA LEU A 603 -27.79 7.36 -3.15
C LEU A 603 -28.44 6.04 -3.58
N ASP A 604 -29.10 5.36 -2.65
CA ASP A 604 -29.81 4.09 -2.88
C ASP A 604 -31.33 4.25 -3.02
N GLY A 605 -31.78 5.49 -3.25
CA GLY A 605 -33.20 5.85 -3.37
C GLY A 605 -33.86 6.26 -2.06
N ARG A 606 -33.21 6.10 -0.89
CA ARG A 606 -33.78 6.46 0.42
C ARG A 606 -33.53 7.91 0.85
N ILE A 607 -32.58 8.60 0.20
CA ILE A 607 -32.17 9.96 0.52
C ILE A 607 -32.22 10.88 -0.70
N LEU A 608 -32.37 12.18 -0.45
CA LEU A 608 -32.40 13.18 -1.52
C LEU A 608 -31.00 13.41 -2.16
N PRO A 609 -30.85 13.35 -3.50
CA PRO A 609 -29.64 13.82 -4.18
C PRO A 609 -29.50 15.35 -4.08
N GLY A 610 -28.75 15.81 -3.07
CA GLY A 610 -28.51 17.23 -2.83
C GLY A 610 -27.59 17.91 -3.85
N THR A 611 -27.95 19.11 -4.29
CA THR A 611 -27.10 19.94 -5.17
C THR A 611 -25.78 20.34 -4.50
N VAL A 612 -25.83 20.75 -3.22
CA VAL A 612 -24.62 21.08 -2.44
C VAL A 612 -23.84 19.83 -2.05
N ARG A 613 -24.50 18.70 -1.75
CA ARG A 613 -23.86 17.40 -1.55
C ARG A 613 -22.99 17.04 -2.76
N ARG A 614 -23.52 17.16 -3.98
CA ARG A 614 -22.76 16.94 -5.22
C ARG A 614 -21.53 17.85 -5.31
N ARG A 615 -21.68 19.16 -5.06
CA ARG A 615 -20.54 20.10 -5.05
C ARG A 615 -19.46 19.76 -4.03
N VAL A 616 -19.85 19.33 -2.83
CA VAL A 616 -18.92 18.89 -1.80
C VAL A 616 -18.15 17.66 -2.29
N LEU A 617 -18.84 16.65 -2.82
CA LEU A 617 -18.21 15.45 -3.37
C LEU A 617 -17.28 15.79 -4.55
N ASP A 618 -17.70 16.63 -5.48
CA ASP A 618 -16.87 17.07 -6.61
C ASP A 618 -15.64 17.87 -6.16
N LEU A 619 -15.78 18.71 -5.12
CA LEU A 619 -14.69 19.50 -4.56
C LEU A 619 -13.67 18.59 -3.87
N ILE A 620 -14.13 17.67 -3.02
CA ILE A 620 -13.31 16.67 -2.32
C ILE A 620 -12.58 15.79 -3.34
N HIS A 621 -13.27 15.33 -4.38
CA HIS A 621 -12.70 14.50 -5.44
C HIS A 621 -11.55 15.22 -6.16
N ARG A 622 -11.76 16.48 -6.55
CA ARG A 622 -10.75 17.29 -7.24
C ARG A 622 -9.49 17.56 -6.41
N HIS A 623 -9.58 17.50 -5.09
CA HIS A 623 -8.45 17.71 -4.19
C HIS A 623 -7.85 16.40 -3.65
N GLY A 624 -8.26 15.24 -4.19
CA GLY A 624 -7.72 13.93 -3.80
C GLY A 624 -8.05 13.50 -2.38
N ILE A 625 -8.97 14.20 -1.70
CA ILE A 625 -9.37 13.92 -0.32
C ILE A 625 -10.10 12.57 -0.27
N PRO A 626 -9.70 11.62 0.59
CA PRO A 626 -10.37 10.34 0.71
C PRO A 626 -11.87 10.51 1.03
N MET A 627 -12.74 9.82 0.28
CA MET A 627 -14.18 9.83 0.55
C MET A 627 -14.82 8.46 0.36
N SER A 628 -15.91 8.20 1.08
CA SER A 628 -16.76 7.03 0.82
C SER A 628 -18.25 7.38 0.84
N GLN A 629 -18.99 6.76 -0.07
CA GLN A 629 -20.45 6.73 -0.01
C GLN A 629 -20.87 5.36 0.49
N ARG A 630 -21.18 5.24 1.78
CA ARG A 630 -21.44 3.96 2.46
C ARG A 630 -22.52 4.07 3.51
N THR A 631 -23.13 2.94 3.83
CA THR A 631 -24.04 2.84 4.98
C THR A 631 -23.28 3.18 6.26
N LEU A 632 -23.88 4.05 7.09
CA LEU A 632 -23.29 4.56 8.33
C LEU A 632 -24.15 4.14 9.52
N PRO A 633 -23.76 3.12 10.29
CA PRO A 633 -24.43 2.79 11.55
C PRO A 633 -24.34 3.94 12.55
N LEU A 634 -25.42 4.23 13.27
CA LEU A 634 -25.46 5.35 14.21
C LEU A 634 -24.37 5.27 15.30
N HIS A 635 -24.01 4.07 15.73
CA HIS A 635 -22.98 3.86 16.76
C HIS A 635 -21.56 4.20 16.27
N GLU A 636 -21.29 4.18 14.96
CA GLU A 636 -19.99 4.58 14.42
C GLU A 636 -19.74 6.09 14.53
N LEU A 637 -20.80 6.90 14.62
CA LEU A 637 -20.66 8.36 14.69
C LEU A 637 -19.86 8.82 15.92
N ALA A 638 -19.91 8.08 17.03
CA ALA A 638 -19.16 8.40 18.23
C ALA A 638 -17.63 8.40 17.99
N GLY A 639 -17.15 7.64 17.00
CA GLY A 639 -15.74 7.60 16.60
C GLY A 639 -15.33 8.65 15.57
N SER A 640 -16.25 9.54 15.17
CA SER A 640 -15.95 10.57 14.18
C SER A 640 -15.29 11.83 14.75
N ILE A 641 -14.50 12.48 13.92
CA ILE A 641 -13.73 13.68 14.27
C ILE A 641 -14.63 14.91 14.22
N GLU A 642 -15.39 15.01 13.13
CA GLU A 642 -16.33 16.09 12.92
C GLU A 642 -17.53 15.61 12.10
N VAL A 643 -18.66 16.28 12.32
CA VAL A 643 -19.92 15.99 11.66
C VAL A 643 -20.44 17.28 11.03
N PHE A 644 -20.93 17.21 9.79
CA PHE A 644 -21.51 18.36 9.13
C PHE A 644 -22.69 17.98 8.23
N SER A 645 -23.49 18.97 7.88
CA SER A 645 -24.59 18.80 6.93
C SER A 645 -24.49 19.80 5.78
N THR A 646 -25.13 19.46 4.66
CA THR A 646 -25.14 20.33 3.48
C THR A 646 -26.56 20.68 3.05
N SER A 647 -26.85 21.97 2.87
CA SER A 647 -28.12 22.44 2.32
C SER A 647 -27.94 23.61 1.37
N SER A 648 -28.87 23.78 0.44
CA SER A 648 -28.80 24.84 -0.59
C SER A 648 -28.92 26.25 -0.02
N ILE A 649 -29.52 26.42 1.16
CA ILE A 649 -29.70 27.74 1.80
C ILE A 649 -28.53 28.09 2.73
N ARG A 650 -28.05 27.10 3.48
CA ARG A 650 -27.07 27.31 4.56
C ARG A 650 -25.66 26.79 4.23
N GLY A 651 -25.48 26.21 3.04
CA GLY A 651 -24.19 25.65 2.63
C GLY A 651 -23.78 24.47 3.49
N VAL A 652 -22.51 24.45 3.90
CA VAL A 652 -21.91 23.44 4.78
C VAL A 652 -22.03 23.93 6.23
N GLN A 653 -22.70 23.15 7.08
CA GLN A 653 -22.97 23.52 8.47
C GLN A 653 -22.40 22.49 9.45
N PRO A 654 -21.61 22.91 10.45
CA PRO A 654 -21.14 22.01 11.49
C PRO A 654 -22.30 21.50 12.35
N ILE A 655 -22.25 20.23 12.71
CA ILE A 655 -23.11 19.59 13.70
C ILE A 655 -22.23 19.28 14.91
N VAL A 656 -22.46 19.99 16.01
CA VAL A 656 -21.65 19.85 17.24
C VAL A 656 -22.30 18.95 18.28
N THR A 657 -23.58 18.67 18.15
CA THR A 657 -24.29 17.78 19.07
C THR A 657 -25.33 16.97 18.29
N ILE A 658 -25.36 15.67 18.54
CA ILE A 658 -26.50 14.80 18.20
C ILE A 658 -26.90 14.16 19.52
N HIS A 659 -28.10 14.48 20.00
CA HIS A 659 -28.61 13.97 21.26
C HIS A 659 -28.56 12.45 21.31
N ASP A 660 -28.08 11.91 22.44
CA ASP A 660 -27.90 10.48 22.71
C ASP A 660 -26.89 9.76 21.80
N VAL A 661 -26.09 10.50 21.01
CA VAL A 661 -25.05 9.94 20.14
C VAL A 661 -23.67 10.51 20.47
N GLY A 662 -23.52 11.83 20.49
CA GLY A 662 -22.22 12.44 20.72
C GLY A 662 -22.17 13.96 20.56
N THR A 663 -20.99 14.50 20.85
CA THR A 663 -20.64 15.92 20.68
C THR A 663 -19.32 16.04 19.93
N TRP A 664 -19.25 16.95 18.96
CA TRP A 664 -18.11 17.15 18.07
C TRP A 664 -17.65 18.60 18.04
N PRO A 665 -16.36 18.87 17.81
CA PRO A 665 -15.88 20.20 17.49
C PRO A 665 -16.30 20.62 16.07
N VAL A 666 -16.16 21.92 15.77
CA VAL A 666 -16.12 22.38 14.37
C VAL A 666 -14.75 22.02 13.82
N GLY A 667 -14.69 20.95 13.03
CA GLY A 667 -13.42 20.46 12.53
C GLY A 667 -12.91 21.20 11.29
N PRO A 668 -11.67 20.90 10.89
CA PRO A 668 -10.98 21.65 9.86
C PRO A 668 -11.45 21.30 8.44
N MET A 669 -12.01 20.12 8.17
CA MET A 669 -12.67 19.80 6.89
C MET A 669 -13.90 20.68 6.69
N THR A 670 -14.74 20.80 7.72
CA THR A 670 -15.96 21.64 7.67
C THR A 670 -15.60 23.09 7.39
N THR A 671 -14.55 23.59 8.04
CA THR A 671 -14.02 24.95 7.82
C THR A 671 -13.53 25.13 6.39
N TRP A 672 -12.67 24.22 5.90
CA TRP A 672 -12.13 24.27 4.55
C TRP A 672 -13.22 24.23 3.47
N LEU A 673 -14.20 23.32 3.61
CA LEU A 673 -15.33 23.22 2.68
C LEU A 673 -16.15 24.51 2.63
N ARG A 674 -16.38 25.15 3.78
CA ARG A 674 -17.09 26.42 3.86
C ARG A 674 -16.35 27.53 3.11
N GLU A 675 -15.04 27.64 3.30
CA GLU A 675 -14.22 28.66 2.65
C GLU A 675 -14.21 28.47 1.13
N LYS A 676 -13.92 27.26 0.64
CA LYS A 676 -13.84 26.95 -0.79
C LYS A 676 -15.17 27.12 -1.52
N LEU A 677 -16.28 26.75 -0.88
CA LEU A 677 -17.61 26.88 -1.50
C LEU A 677 -18.14 28.32 -1.47
N SER A 678 -17.60 29.19 -0.60
CA SER A 678 -18.00 30.60 -0.50
C SER A 678 -17.47 31.51 -1.62
N GLY A 679 -16.54 31.03 -2.45
CA GLY A 679 -16.01 31.78 -3.60
C GLY A 679 -14.94 32.82 -3.26
N ARG A 680 -14.34 32.78 -2.06
CA ARG A 680 -13.08 33.49 -1.80
C ARG A 680 -11.99 32.89 -2.70
N PRO A 681 -11.15 33.71 -3.35
CA PRO A 681 -10.12 33.20 -4.25
C PRO A 681 -9.21 32.26 -3.48
N ALA A 682 -9.04 31.05 -4.03
CA ALA A 682 -7.91 30.21 -3.69
C ALA A 682 -6.64 30.98 -4.09
N TYR A 683 -5.64 30.94 -3.22
CA TYR A 683 -4.29 31.35 -3.57
C TYR A 683 -3.85 30.65 -4.86
N ALA A 684 -2.95 31.32 -5.58
CA ALA A 684 -2.55 31.01 -6.95
C ALA A 684 -2.30 29.51 -7.21
N ASP A 685 -2.62 29.12 -8.44
CA ASP A 685 -2.21 27.90 -9.14
C ASP A 685 -0.88 27.33 -8.58
N PRO A 686 -0.79 26.04 -8.20
CA PRO A 686 0.44 25.42 -7.67
C PRO A 686 1.55 25.41 -8.73
N GLY A 687 2.15 26.58 -8.92
CA GLY A 687 3.11 26.88 -9.96
C GLY A 687 4.47 26.31 -9.62
N THR A 688 4.97 25.49 -10.55
CA THR A 688 6.36 25.06 -10.75
C THR A 688 7.07 24.43 -9.54
N ALA A 689 7.35 23.12 -9.68
CA ALA A 689 8.28 22.42 -8.81
C ALA A 689 9.58 23.23 -8.68
N VAL A 690 9.83 23.61 -7.44
CA VAL A 690 10.96 24.41 -7.02
C VAL A 690 12.23 23.55 -7.16
N ARG A 691 13.11 23.90 -8.12
CA ARG A 691 14.36 23.16 -8.38
C ARG A 691 15.43 23.51 -7.36
N GLY A 692 16.14 22.51 -6.86
CA GLY A 692 17.28 22.64 -5.94
C GLY A 692 18.63 22.52 -6.63
N ASP A 693 18.75 23.03 -7.87
CA ASP A 693 19.98 22.96 -8.66
C ASP A 693 21.14 23.59 -7.87
N GLY A 694 22.17 22.80 -7.56
CA GLY A 694 23.34 23.23 -6.77
C GLY A 694 23.29 22.90 -5.28
N ALA A 695 22.16 22.39 -4.76
CA ALA A 695 22.10 21.88 -3.39
C ALA A 695 22.92 20.59 -3.24
N ARG A 696 23.74 20.53 -2.21
CA ARG A 696 24.47 19.33 -1.74
C ARG A 696 23.89 18.90 -0.41
N VAL A 697 23.20 17.78 -0.40
CA VAL A 697 22.41 17.26 0.71
C VAL A 697 23.09 16.03 1.30
N LEU A 698 23.28 16.01 2.62
CA LEU A 698 23.59 14.78 3.34
C LEU A 698 22.30 14.24 3.96
N ILE A 699 21.95 12.99 3.66
CA ILE A 699 20.91 12.26 4.38
C ILE A 699 21.57 11.39 5.45
N VAL A 700 21.18 11.60 6.70
CA VAL A 700 21.51 10.74 7.83
C VAL A 700 20.45 9.63 7.91
N ASP A 701 20.84 8.43 7.50
CA ASP A 701 20.00 7.25 7.41
C ASP A 701 19.89 6.52 8.76
N ASN A 702 18.71 6.57 9.37
CA ASN A 702 18.38 5.84 10.59
C ASN A 702 17.93 4.39 10.33
N TYR A 703 18.53 3.72 9.34
CA TYR A 703 18.20 2.33 8.99
C TYR A 703 16.77 2.12 8.51
N ASP A 704 16.24 3.11 7.80
CA ASP A 704 14.87 3.08 7.32
C ASP A 704 14.72 2.40 5.95
N SER A 705 13.50 1.91 5.70
CA SER A 705 13.13 1.31 4.42
C SER A 705 12.65 2.33 3.38
N PHE A 706 12.70 3.64 3.64
CA PHE A 706 12.28 4.68 2.70
C PHE A 706 13.37 5.75 2.42
N THR A 707 14.55 5.67 3.04
CA THR A 707 15.63 6.65 2.87
C THR A 707 16.02 6.91 1.41
N TYR A 708 16.13 5.88 0.58
CA TYR A 708 16.47 6.03 -0.83
C TYR A 708 15.31 6.54 -1.69
N ASN A 709 14.06 6.44 -1.22
CA ASN A 709 12.96 7.15 -1.86
C ASN A 709 13.11 8.66 -1.69
N LEU A 710 13.51 9.13 -0.50
CA LEU A 710 13.88 10.54 -0.27
C LEU A 710 15.05 10.95 -1.16
N ALA A 711 16.13 10.16 -1.17
CA ALA A 711 17.31 10.45 -1.98
C ALA A 711 16.98 10.57 -3.47
N GLN A 712 16.21 9.63 -4.02
CA GLN A 712 15.78 9.62 -5.41
C GLN A 712 14.94 10.86 -5.77
N ARG A 713 14.02 11.28 -4.89
CA ARG A 713 13.22 12.50 -5.11
C ARG A 713 14.06 13.76 -5.05
N LEU A 714 14.93 13.91 -4.06
CA LEU A 714 15.85 15.05 -3.95
C LEU A 714 16.78 15.15 -5.16
N ARG A 715 17.33 14.03 -5.65
CA ARG A 715 18.12 13.98 -6.89
C ARG A 715 17.30 14.37 -8.12
N THR A 716 16.04 13.93 -8.21
CA THR A 716 15.13 14.33 -9.29
C THR A 716 14.85 15.84 -9.27
N LEU A 717 14.88 16.47 -8.10
CA LEU A 717 14.75 17.92 -7.93
C LEU A 717 16.05 18.70 -8.21
N GLY A 718 17.15 18.02 -8.59
CA GLY A 718 18.42 18.64 -8.97
C GLY A 718 19.51 18.67 -7.89
N ALA A 719 19.23 18.12 -6.70
CA ALA A 719 20.22 18.09 -5.61
C ALA A 719 21.25 16.96 -5.79
N ALA A 720 22.51 17.25 -5.44
CA ALA A 720 23.50 16.21 -5.17
C ALA A 720 23.23 15.63 -3.78
N VAL A 721 23.15 14.30 -3.66
CA VAL A 721 22.72 13.63 -2.42
C VAL A 721 23.65 12.49 -2.05
N ASP A 722 24.25 12.62 -0.86
CA ASP A 722 24.99 11.56 -0.17
C ASP A 722 24.14 10.99 0.97
N VAL A 723 24.27 9.68 1.22
CA VAL A 723 23.54 8.98 2.28
C VAL A 723 24.54 8.29 3.20
N LEU A 724 24.49 8.60 4.50
CA LEU A 724 25.34 7.98 5.51
C LEU A 724 24.49 7.41 6.64
N ARG A 725 24.81 6.20 7.11
CA ARG A 725 24.18 5.62 8.31
C ARG A 725 24.42 6.49 9.53
N ASN A 726 23.41 6.60 10.40
CA ASN A 726 23.41 7.48 11.57
C ASN A 726 24.56 7.25 12.57
N ASP A 727 25.17 6.07 12.57
CA ASP A 727 26.28 5.66 13.43
C ASP A 727 27.66 5.94 12.80
N ARG A 728 27.70 6.28 11.50
CA ARG A 728 28.91 6.59 10.74
C ARG A 728 29.19 8.08 10.57
N VAL A 729 28.24 8.97 10.91
CA VAL A 729 28.38 10.42 10.68
C VAL A 729 29.43 11.04 11.60
N ASP A 730 30.47 11.67 11.06
CA ASP A 730 31.42 12.49 11.82
C ASP A 730 30.96 13.95 11.91
N LEU A 731 30.76 14.46 13.13
CA LEU A 731 30.29 15.82 13.38
C LEU A 731 31.34 16.89 13.02
N ALA A 732 32.63 16.56 13.06
CA ALA A 732 33.70 17.49 12.68
C ALA A 732 33.75 17.69 11.17
N GLU A 733 33.62 16.60 10.41
CA GLU A 733 33.53 16.64 8.94
C GLU A 733 32.27 17.35 8.48
N LEU A 734 31.12 17.08 9.12
CA LEU A 734 29.87 17.76 8.86
C LEU A 734 30.01 19.30 8.97
N ARG A 735 30.61 19.77 10.07
CA ARG A 735 30.86 21.20 10.29
C ARG A 735 31.90 21.78 9.35
N ALA A 736 32.87 20.98 8.91
CA ALA A 736 33.85 21.42 7.91
C ALA A 736 33.17 21.65 6.56
N GLY A 737 32.37 20.68 6.11
CA GLY A 737 31.60 20.79 4.86
C GLY A 737 30.59 21.94 4.85
N ALA A 738 29.98 22.23 6.00
CA ALA A 738 29.12 23.40 6.15
C ALA A 738 29.88 24.73 5.99
N ARG A 739 31.12 24.81 6.49
CA ARG A 739 31.95 26.03 6.42
C ARG A 739 32.56 26.26 5.04
N ASP A 740 32.94 25.21 4.33
CA ASP A 740 33.56 25.31 3.01
C ASP A 740 32.56 25.26 1.85
N GLY A 741 31.27 25.00 2.15
CA GLY A 741 30.18 24.95 1.17
C GLY A 741 30.10 23.63 0.38
N SER A 742 30.88 22.61 0.76
CA SER A 742 30.74 21.26 0.21
C SER A 742 29.46 20.57 0.70
N LEU A 743 28.85 21.08 1.77
CA LEU A 743 27.56 20.66 2.29
C LEU A 743 26.66 21.87 2.48
N THR A 744 25.41 21.77 2.02
CA THR A 744 24.45 22.89 2.07
C THR A 744 23.18 22.57 2.83
N HIS A 745 22.80 21.30 2.94
CA HIS A 745 21.55 20.85 3.53
C HIS A 745 21.75 19.52 4.24
N VAL A 746 21.00 19.28 5.31
CA VAL A 746 20.98 17.99 6.02
C VAL A 746 19.55 17.49 6.13
N VAL A 747 19.35 16.22 5.81
CA VAL A 747 18.08 15.51 6.06
C VAL A 747 18.32 14.43 7.09
N ILE A 748 17.53 14.41 8.15
CA ILE A 748 17.47 13.26 9.07
C ILE A 748 16.32 12.37 8.59
N SER A 749 16.65 11.16 8.14
CA SER A 749 15.66 10.25 7.56
C SER A 749 14.63 9.78 8.61
N PRO A 750 13.53 9.16 8.16
CA PRO A 750 12.72 8.28 9.02
C PRO A 750 13.56 7.14 9.58
N GLY A 751 12.97 6.32 10.44
CA GLY A 751 13.60 5.12 10.99
C GLY A 751 12.79 4.50 12.12
N PRO A 752 13.25 3.36 12.63
CA PRO A 752 12.61 2.66 13.73
C PRO A 752 12.97 3.27 15.09
N GLY A 753 12.13 2.99 16.09
CA GLY A 753 12.41 3.25 17.49
C GLY A 753 12.26 4.72 17.88
N ARG A 754 13.00 5.12 18.91
CA ARG A 754 12.93 6.45 19.54
C ARG A 754 14.18 7.29 19.20
N PRO A 755 14.12 8.62 19.32
CA PRO A 755 15.30 9.46 19.10
C PRO A 755 16.53 9.12 19.96
N GLU A 756 16.34 8.53 21.14
CA GLU A 756 17.44 8.03 21.99
C GLU A 756 18.23 6.87 21.36
N ASP A 757 17.60 6.10 20.47
CA ASP A 757 18.21 4.98 19.75
C ASP A 757 18.66 5.37 18.32
N ALA A 758 18.40 6.61 17.90
CA ALA A 758 18.65 7.10 16.54
C ALA A 758 20.13 7.45 16.27
N GLY A 759 21.07 6.75 16.90
CA GLY A 759 22.51 6.94 16.72
C GLY A 759 22.95 8.38 16.96
N ARG A 760 23.60 9.01 15.97
CA ARG A 760 24.06 10.41 16.07
C ARG A 760 23.04 11.44 15.59
N SER A 761 21.83 11.05 15.20
CA SER A 761 20.86 11.96 14.56
C SER A 761 20.50 13.18 15.41
N VAL A 762 20.22 13.00 16.71
CA VAL A 762 19.97 14.13 17.63
C VAL A 762 21.20 15.04 17.74
N ALA A 763 22.39 14.46 17.84
CA ALA A 763 23.65 15.21 17.92
C ALA A 763 23.94 15.97 16.62
N VAL A 764 23.59 15.42 15.45
CA VAL A 764 23.69 16.10 14.15
C VAL A 764 22.80 17.34 14.13
N VAL A 765 21.52 17.21 14.52
CA VAL A 765 20.60 18.36 14.59
C VAL A 765 21.16 19.47 15.47
N GLN A 766 21.65 19.12 16.67
CA GLN A 766 22.25 20.09 17.60
C GLN A 766 23.55 20.71 17.05
N ALA A 767 24.33 19.95 16.28
CA ALA A 767 25.63 20.37 15.82
C ALA A 767 25.61 21.31 14.61
N ILE A 768 24.56 21.22 13.75
CA ILE A 768 24.50 21.90 12.45
C ILE A 768 23.23 22.74 12.24
N GLY A 769 22.21 22.60 13.08
CA GLY A 769 20.92 23.28 12.89
C GLY A 769 21.01 24.81 12.90
N ALA A 770 22.09 25.38 13.46
CA ALA A 770 22.36 26.81 13.42
C ALA A 770 23.05 27.29 12.13
N ASP A 771 23.69 26.38 11.40
CA ASP A 771 24.54 26.69 10.25
C ASP A 771 23.82 26.43 8.92
N LEU A 772 23.13 25.28 8.81
CA LEU A 772 22.51 24.79 7.58
C LEU A 772 21.03 24.48 7.75
N PRO A 773 20.22 24.54 6.66
CA PRO A 773 18.89 23.97 6.65
C PRO A 773 18.88 22.48 7.03
N VAL A 774 18.04 22.13 8.01
CA VAL A 774 17.83 20.74 8.46
C VAL A 774 16.37 20.36 8.32
N LEU A 775 16.11 19.27 7.57
CA LEU A 775 14.79 18.65 7.49
C LEU A 775 14.78 17.31 8.23
N GLY A 776 13.89 17.15 9.20
CA GLY A 776 13.62 15.86 9.83
C GLY A 776 12.35 15.22 9.29
N VAL A 777 12.40 13.95 8.88
CA VAL A 777 11.22 13.21 8.39
C VAL A 777 10.89 12.08 9.36
N CYS A 778 9.64 11.98 9.84
CA CYS A 778 9.16 10.98 10.80
C CYS A 778 10.06 10.85 12.06
N LEU A 779 10.88 9.80 12.20
CA LEU A 779 11.87 9.73 13.28
C LEU A 779 12.82 10.93 13.28
N GLY A 780 13.20 11.46 12.11
CA GLY A 780 13.99 12.68 12.02
C GLY A 780 13.25 13.92 12.56
N HIS A 781 11.94 14.01 12.35
CA HIS A 781 11.09 15.04 12.97
C HIS A 781 11.10 14.89 14.50
N GLN A 782 11.01 13.66 15.00
CA GLN A 782 11.08 13.36 16.42
C GLN A 782 12.47 13.65 17.01
N CYS A 783 13.56 13.41 16.25
CA CYS A 783 14.92 13.78 16.62
C CYS A 783 15.08 15.30 16.76
N ILE A 784 14.44 16.09 15.89
CA ILE A 784 14.39 17.56 16.04
C ILE A 784 13.65 17.94 17.32
N GLY A 785 12.49 17.34 17.57
CA GLY A 785 11.76 17.56 18.83
C GLY A 785 12.64 17.30 20.05
N ALA A 786 13.24 16.10 20.13
CA ALA A 786 14.11 15.69 21.22
C ALA A 786 15.35 16.59 21.37
N ALA A 787 15.98 16.99 20.25
CA ALA A 787 17.16 17.87 20.24
C ALA A 787 16.92 19.22 20.93
N TYR A 788 15.68 19.72 20.87
CA TYR A 788 15.27 21.01 21.43
C TYR A 788 14.37 20.90 22.66
N GLY A 789 14.10 19.70 23.16
CA GLY A 789 13.43 19.46 24.45
C GLY A 789 11.93 19.14 24.39
N ALA A 790 11.39 18.76 23.23
CA ALA A 790 10.04 18.19 23.14
C ALA A 790 10.00 16.71 23.58
N SER A 791 8.83 16.25 24.03
CA SER A 791 8.58 14.87 24.43
C SER A 791 8.19 13.99 23.25
N VAL A 792 8.56 12.71 23.27
CA VAL A 792 8.12 11.69 22.30
C VAL A 792 7.32 10.61 23.02
N VAL A 793 6.04 10.50 22.68
CA VAL A 793 5.11 9.55 23.31
C VAL A 793 4.49 8.62 22.28
N CYS A 794 3.90 7.51 22.73
CA CYS A 794 3.10 6.66 21.85
C CYS A 794 1.86 7.43 21.39
N ALA A 795 1.57 7.36 20.08
CA ALA A 795 0.31 7.82 19.54
C ALA A 795 -0.85 7.02 20.16
N SER A 796 -2.04 7.61 20.19
CA SER A 796 -3.26 6.91 20.61
C SER A 796 -3.55 5.67 19.75
N ARG A 797 -3.13 5.70 18.47
CA ARG A 797 -3.19 4.59 17.53
C ARG A 797 -2.00 4.64 16.56
N PRO A 798 -1.29 3.52 16.30
CA PRO A 798 -0.31 3.42 15.23
C PRO A 798 -0.94 3.62 13.86
N VAL A 799 -0.27 4.35 12.98
CA VAL A 799 -0.74 4.60 11.61
C VAL A 799 0.39 4.29 10.63
N HIS A 800 0.25 3.17 9.91
CA HIS A 800 1.24 2.68 8.93
C HIS A 800 0.58 2.47 7.58
N GLY A 801 1.13 3.10 6.52
CA GLY A 801 0.59 2.96 5.16
C GLY A 801 -0.77 3.62 4.97
N SER A 802 -1.11 4.64 5.77
CA SER A 802 -2.38 5.37 5.66
C SER A 802 -2.19 6.74 5.00
N ARG A 803 -3.24 7.17 4.28
CA ARG A 803 -3.37 8.55 3.77
C ARG A 803 -4.13 9.36 4.80
N SER A 804 -3.59 10.53 5.14
CA SER A 804 -4.22 11.45 6.09
C SER A 804 -4.27 12.87 5.57
N LEU A 805 -5.27 13.62 6.03
CA LEU A 805 -5.36 15.04 5.75
C LEU A 805 -4.50 15.82 6.72
N VAL A 806 -3.66 16.69 6.18
CA VAL A 806 -2.71 17.48 6.95
C VAL A 806 -3.00 18.95 6.74
N HIS A 807 -3.37 19.62 7.82
CA HIS A 807 -3.59 21.06 7.89
C HIS A 807 -2.29 21.73 8.32
N HIS A 808 -1.91 22.84 7.68
CA HIS A 808 -0.62 23.50 7.96
C HIS A 808 -0.71 25.03 7.92
N ASP A 809 0.33 25.69 8.42
CA ASP A 809 0.43 27.15 8.51
C ASP A 809 0.82 27.85 7.19
N GLY A 810 1.20 27.09 6.15
CA GLY A 810 1.51 27.60 4.81
C GLY A 810 2.85 28.34 4.75
N LYS A 811 3.76 28.06 5.70
CA LYS A 811 5.09 28.67 5.79
C LYS A 811 6.18 27.59 5.71
N GLY A 812 7.43 28.03 5.52
CA GLY A 812 8.58 27.12 5.50
C GLY A 812 8.44 26.05 4.41
N VAL A 813 8.59 24.78 4.79
CA VAL A 813 8.40 23.64 3.86
C VAL A 813 6.99 23.49 3.29
N TYR A 814 5.99 24.20 3.84
CA TYR A 814 4.61 24.19 3.33
C TYR A 814 4.25 25.43 2.48
N ARG A 815 5.22 26.32 2.19
CA ARG A 815 4.96 27.63 1.57
C ARG A 815 4.32 27.60 0.18
N THR A 816 4.46 26.49 -0.53
CA THR A 816 3.91 26.31 -1.89
C THR A 816 2.67 25.42 -1.90
N LEU A 817 2.17 25.03 -0.72
CA LEU A 817 1.08 24.08 -0.59
C LEU A 817 -0.21 24.76 -0.16
N GLU A 818 -1.30 24.22 -0.68
CA GLU A 818 -2.62 24.54 -0.16
C GLU A 818 -2.92 23.65 1.05
N ALA A 819 -3.43 24.26 2.12
CA ALA A 819 -3.94 23.52 3.27
C ALA A 819 -5.44 23.18 3.11
N PRO A 820 -5.88 21.95 3.44
CA PRO A 820 -5.07 20.78 3.75
C PRO A 820 -4.57 20.08 2.48
N PHE A 821 -3.58 19.20 2.66
CA PHE A 821 -3.15 18.26 1.63
C PHE A 821 -3.16 16.81 2.14
N VAL A 822 -3.11 15.85 1.23
CA VAL A 822 -3.08 14.42 1.55
C VAL A 822 -1.65 13.91 1.65
N ALA A 823 -1.32 13.29 2.79
CA ALA A 823 0.01 12.79 3.09
C ALA A 823 0.01 11.35 3.61
N GLY A 824 1.07 10.60 3.30
CA GLY A 824 1.35 9.28 3.85
C GLY A 824 1.90 9.34 5.27
N ARG A 825 1.43 8.43 6.14
CA ARG A 825 1.90 8.27 7.53
C ARG A 825 2.40 6.86 7.80
N TYR A 826 3.54 6.80 8.50
CA TYR A 826 4.16 5.58 9.02
C TYR A 826 4.73 5.85 10.41
N HIS A 827 3.87 6.01 11.41
CA HIS A 827 4.31 6.30 12.78
C HIS A 827 3.45 5.65 13.86
N SER A 828 4.13 5.22 14.92
CA SER A 828 3.53 4.82 16.21
C SER A 828 3.79 5.85 17.32
N LEU A 829 4.71 6.78 17.08
CA LEU A 829 5.18 7.77 18.04
C LEU A 829 4.91 9.18 17.52
N VAL A 830 4.64 10.11 18.42
CA VAL A 830 4.34 11.51 18.10
C VAL A 830 5.02 12.44 19.09
N LEU A 831 5.27 13.68 18.64
CA LEU A 831 5.78 14.75 19.51
C LEU A 831 4.66 15.37 20.35
N THR A 832 4.97 15.65 21.62
CA THR A 832 4.14 16.41 22.56
C THR A 832 5.00 17.42 23.34
N ASP A 833 4.34 18.25 24.15
CA ASP A 833 5.01 19.19 25.08
C ASP A 833 6.05 20.07 24.39
N LEU A 834 5.64 20.73 23.29
CA LEU A 834 6.57 21.53 22.50
C LEU A 834 7.15 22.70 23.32
N PRO A 835 8.48 22.85 23.38
CA PRO A 835 9.12 23.97 24.04
C PRO A 835 8.95 25.25 23.20
N ASP A 836 9.07 26.41 23.84
CA ASP A 836 8.87 27.71 23.20
C ASP A 836 9.74 27.95 21.96
N VAL A 837 10.89 27.29 21.85
CA VAL A 837 11.79 27.42 20.69
C VAL A 837 11.24 26.73 19.43
N LEU A 838 10.28 25.82 19.56
CA LEU A 838 9.60 25.16 18.45
C LEU A 838 8.18 25.72 18.27
N ALA A 839 7.80 25.93 17.02
CA ALA A 839 6.42 26.21 16.62
C ALA A 839 5.83 24.96 15.97
N ALA A 840 4.60 24.61 16.33
CA ALA A 840 3.83 23.63 15.57
C ALA A 840 3.41 24.22 14.22
N THR A 841 3.60 23.46 13.15
CA THR A 841 3.37 23.93 11.77
C THR A 841 2.30 23.14 11.03
N ALA A 842 2.01 21.92 11.46
CA ALA A 842 0.99 21.09 10.85
C ALA A 842 0.32 20.12 11.83
N TYR A 843 -0.94 19.76 11.57
CA TYR A 843 -1.75 18.84 12.37
C TYR A 843 -2.67 17.97 11.49
N THR A 844 -3.05 16.79 11.99
CA THR A 844 -4.22 16.06 11.47
C THR A 844 -5.52 16.64 12.03
N ALA A 845 -6.67 16.21 11.49
CA ALA A 845 -7.97 16.63 12.00
C ALA A 845 -8.22 16.19 13.46
N GLU A 846 -7.61 15.08 13.90
CA GLU A 846 -7.63 14.61 15.29
C GLU A 846 -6.69 15.42 16.23
N GLY A 847 -6.00 16.44 15.72
CA GLY A 847 -5.06 17.25 16.50
C GLY A 847 -3.70 16.59 16.72
N VAL A 848 -3.36 15.53 15.98
CA VAL A 848 -2.02 14.93 16.05
C VAL A 848 -1.03 15.87 15.37
N LEU A 849 0.04 16.23 16.07
CA LEU A 849 1.09 17.11 15.54
C LEU A 849 1.83 16.45 14.37
N MET A 850 1.80 17.09 13.21
CA MET A 850 2.39 16.60 11.96
C MET A 850 3.62 17.40 11.50
N GLY A 851 3.90 18.55 12.09
CA GLY A 851 5.02 19.38 11.68
C GLY A 851 5.51 20.32 12.77
N VAL A 852 6.82 20.57 12.81
CA VAL A 852 7.46 21.57 13.68
C VAL A 852 8.44 22.42 12.90
N ARG A 853 8.65 23.65 13.35
CA ARG A 853 9.70 24.56 12.88
C ARG A 853 10.38 25.24 14.04
N HIS A 854 11.70 25.29 14.03
CA HIS A 854 12.45 26.09 14.99
C HIS A 854 12.21 27.58 14.70
N ARG A 855 11.95 28.38 15.74
CA ARG A 855 11.54 29.78 15.56
C ARG A 855 12.63 30.69 14.98
N SER A 856 13.90 30.36 15.22
CA SER A 856 15.05 31.20 14.83
C SER A 856 16.10 30.49 13.98
N LEU A 857 15.95 29.19 13.72
CA LEU A 857 16.95 28.39 13.00
C LEU A 857 16.27 27.78 11.77
N PRO A 858 17.00 27.50 10.66
CA PRO A 858 16.45 26.86 9.47
C PRO A 858 16.22 25.35 9.70
N VAL A 859 15.49 24.99 10.76
CA VAL A 859 15.25 23.60 11.15
C VAL A 859 13.76 23.35 11.13
N GLU A 860 13.33 22.40 10.29
CA GLU A 860 11.93 21.99 10.16
C GLU A 860 11.82 20.48 10.21
N GLY A 861 10.73 19.97 10.79
CA GLY A 861 10.45 18.56 10.87
C GLY A 861 9.05 18.26 10.40
N VAL A 862 8.87 17.22 9.58
CA VAL A 862 7.57 16.70 9.12
C VAL A 862 7.38 15.27 9.60
N GLN A 863 6.26 14.97 10.26
CA GLN A 863 5.92 13.62 10.73
C GLN A 863 5.43 12.73 9.58
N VAL A 864 4.94 13.35 8.50
CA VAL A 864 4.54 12.69 7.26
C VAL A 864 5.74 12.23 6.45
N HIS A 865 5.50 11.36 5.47
CA HIS A 865 6.52 10.84 4.56
C HIS A 865 6.38 11.46 3.17
N PRO A 866 7.07 12.58 2.87
CA PRO A 866 7.01 13.22 1.54
C PRO A 866 7.49 12.29 0.41
N GLU A 867 8.30 11.27 0.73
CA GLU A 867 8.82 10.33 -0.24
C GLU A 867 7.85 9.22 -0.67
N SER A 868 6.87 8.93 0.17
CA SER A 868 5.90 7.86 -0.05
C SER A 868 5.05 8.12 -1.30
N ILE A 869 4.60 7.04 -1.94
CA ILE A 869 3.58 7.14 -3.00
C ILE A 869 2.21 7.61 -2.48
N LEU A 870 2.02 7.65 -1.15
CA LEU A 870 0.80 8.14 -0.52
C LEU A 870 0.72 9.66 -0.37
N THR A 871 1.83 10.38 -0.59
CA THR A 871 1.87 11.83 -0.44
C THR A 871 1.83 12.52 -1.79
N ASP A 872 0.75 13.24 -2.06
CA ASP A 872 0.51 13.85 -3.38
C ASP A 872 1.46 15.03 -3.66
N PHE A 873 1.90 15.72 -2.60
CA PHE A 873 2.69 16.95 -2.69
C PHE A 873 4.10 16.84 -2.10
N GLY A 874 4.65 15.63 -2.08
CA GLY A 874 5.95 15.35 -1.47
C GLY A 874 7.11 16.13 -2.08
N ASP A 875 7.15 16.22 -3.41
CA ASP A 875 8.21 16.92 -4.15
C ASP A 875 8.20 18.43 -3.89
N GLN A 876 7.03 19.03 -3.65
CA GLN A 876 6.90 20.43 -3.27
C GLN A 876 7.45 20.70 -1.87
N ILE A 877 7.21 19.81 -0.90
CA ILE A 877 7.79 19.90 0.46
C ILE A 877 9.32 19.86 0.36
N LEU A 878 9.86 18.88 -0.38
CA LEU A 878 11.30 18.72 -0.57
C LEU A 878 11.91 19.89 -1.36
N GLY A 879 11.22 20.39 -2.39
CA GLY A 879 11.67 21.55 -3.16
C GLY A 879 11.69 22.83 -2.34
N ALA A 880 10.66 23.06 -1.50
CA ALA A 880 10.63 24.19 -0.57
C ALA A 880 11.76 24.13 0.47
N PHE A 881 12.11 22.93 0.94
CA PHE A 881 13.28 22.71 1.79
C PHE A 881 14.59 23.06 1.07
N LEU A 882 14.79 22.60 -0.17
CA LEU A 882 16.00 22.87 -0.96
C LEU A 882 16.21 24.36 -1.30
N TRP A 883 15.16 25.18 -1.20
CA TRP A 883 15.22 26.62 -1.40
C TRP A 883 15.60 27.42 -0.15
N GLN A 884 15.66 26.78 1.01
CA GLN A 884 16.07 27.47 2.23
C GLN A 884 17.55 27.84 2.14
N ALA A 885 17.88 29.07 2.51
CA ALA A 885 19.26 29.53 2.53
C ALA A 885 19.92 29.19 3.89
N PRO A 886 21.25 28.99 3.92
CA PRO A 886 22.00 28.95 5.18
C PRO A 886 21.78 30.20 6.03
N ALA A 887 21.90 30.06 7.36
CA ALA A 887 21.53 31.09 8.33
C ALA A 887 22.23 32.45 8.12
N SER A 888 23.36 32.50 7.42
CA SER A 888 24.06 33.73 7.05
C SER A 888 23.31 34.66 6.08
N HIS A 889 22.14 34.26 5.58
CA HIS A 889 21.31 35.06 4.65
C HIS A 889 19.93 35.50 5.21
N HIS A 890 19.61 35.19 6.48
CA HIS A 890 18.25 35.34 7.02
C HIS A 890 17.85 36.75 7.52
N LEU A 891 18.50 37.83 7.05
CA LEU A 891 18.20 39.18 7.54
C LEU A 891 17.09 39.95 6.80
N ASP A 892 16.57 39.47 5.67
CA ASP A 892 15.52 40.20 4.94
C ASP A 892 14.47 39.24 4.32
N ASP A 893 13.43 38.91 5.07
CA ASP A 893 12.16 38.50 4.47
C ASP A 893 11.02 39.21 5.23
N PRO A 894 10.25 40.10 4.58
CA PRO A 894 9.22 40.87 5.26
C PRO A 894 8.03 39.97 5.62
N ALA A 895 7.64 40.01 6.90
CA ALA A 895 6.47 39.29 7.39
C ALA A 895 5.19 39.77 6.66
N PRO A 896 4.34 38.87 6.12
CA PRO A 896 2.99 39.24 5.74
C PRO A 896 2.10 39.25 6.99
N ASP A 897 1.59 40.43 7.33
CA ASP A 897 0.60 40.65 8.38
C ASP A 897 -0.70 39.85 8.09
N GLY A 898 -1.02 38.89 8.95
CA GLY A 898 -2.27 38.14 8.94
C GLY A 898 -2.60 37.61 10.34
N PRO A 899 -3.88 37.64 10.77
CA PRO A 899 -4.23 37.47 12.17
C PRO A 899 -4.00 36.03 12.66
N LEU A 900 -3.45 35.94 13.86
CA LEU A 900 -3.26 34.72 14.65
C LEU A 900 -4.62 34.04 14.91
N LEU A 901 -4.74 32.76 14.61
CA LEU A 901 -5.85 31.92 15.10
C LEU A 901 -5.73 31.76 16.63
N PRO A 902 -6.86 31.69 17.37
CA PRO A 902 -6.85 31.68 18.83
C PRO A 902 -6.32 30.37 19.42
N THR A 903 -5.72 30.52 20.61
CA THR A 903 -5.05 29.55 21.48
C THR A 903 -5.83 28.29 21.82
#